data_AF-A0A7C1PVY8-F1
#
_entry.id   AF-A0A7C1PVY8-F1
#
_cell.length_a   1.000
_cell.length_b   1.000
_cell.length_c   1.000
_cell.angle_alpha   90.00
_cell.angle_beta   90.00
_cell.angle_gamma   90.00
#
_symmetry.space_group_name_H-M   'P 1'
#
loop_
_entity.id
_entity.type
_entity.pdbx_description
1 polymer ?
#
loop_
_entity_poly.entity_id
_entity_poly.type
_entity_poly.pdbx_seq_one_letter_code
_entity_poly.pdbx_strand_id
1 'polypeptide(L)'
;TELGFEVITSRHTNREIINNGIETVNAETCFPIKVAHGHVIDMLDKDIDYLFLPSVINLSHASSKLTHSYACPYIQCLPYIVRSAVDLDSRGFKVLQPIIHFEYGESFVDKTLRKIARDVGKRGKKVGNAIRKAKESQKNFYKRMEERGKEVLDSLGEDEIALVIISRPYNGCDSGVNMDLPEKLRDLGILAIPMDFLTVDIDDIAKDYPNMYWKYGQKILAAARVVARDKRLYALYITNFGCGPDSFISKFFPKEVGGKPYLMIDIDEHSADAGVMTRCEAFLDSLKNARTKDFNGKIDRKSLISKDKKRTMYIPYMNDCGSMAAAAMRANDVAAEALPMSDKESLDLGRKYTSGKECYPAILTTGDIVKRALSTDFDPEKSVFFMATASGPCRFGQYNKMHRMVLDDIGFPHVPIYTLDQGDDYQEDTSKLGTSFRKLTWNGFVLVDFMQKLLHEIRPYEIHKGETDVVYKQHLRKAVHAIEYGYDLLQVAKDARDAFHRIAVDKSVRKPLIGIIGETYVRGNEFSNNFIVRRIEKLGGKAVIPPFGEWINYIAHCRREDCKRERNISAYTIEIITEIIQRYNEYKISRPFKKCSTNLFKESSIKKLILKGRPYIHDSYKGDPVLSMGRAVEYIEENFDGIINIIPFHCMPGTTVNAVLEKFQRDHGGIPCLKLTFDGQEETNEETRIEAFLHQAHQRMESKLEAVGNYANVN
;
A
#
# COMPACT_ATOMS: atom_id res chain seq x y z
N THR A 1 18.31 1.76 -34.15
CA THR A 1 19.01 1.65 -32.84
C THR A 1 20.33 0.92 -32.98
N GLU A 2 21.25 1.01 -32.00
CA GLU A 2 22.55 0.29 -32.02
C GLU A 2 22.41 -1.23 -32.16
N LEU A 3 21.31 -1.82 -31.69
CA LEU A 3 21.07 -3.26 -31.76
C LEU A 3 20.43 -3.70 -33.09
N GLY A 4 20.07 -2.75 -33.95
CA GLY A 4 19.41 -3.00 -35.24
C GLY A 4 17.91 -3.25 -35.14
N PHE A 5 17.28 -2.89 -34.01
CA PHE A 5 15.83 -2.87 -33.88
C PHE A 5 15.26 -1.52 -34.27
N GLU A 6 14.08 -1.55 -34.89
CA GLU A 6 13.18 -0.40 -35.00
C GLU A 6 12.44 -0.22 -33.67
N VAL A 7 12.16 1.03 -33.29
CA VAL A 7 11.38 1.35 -32.09
C VAL A 7 10.07 1.95 -32.55
N ILE A 8 8.98 1.21 -32.33
CA ILE A 8 7.63 1.63 -32.64
C ILE A 8 6.98 2.10 -31.32
N THR A 9 6.45 3.31 -31.30
CA THR A 9 5.71 3.86 -30.17
C THR A 9 4.21 3.86 -30.47
N SER A 10 3.39 3.93 -29.43
CA SER A 10 1.97 4.22 -29.59
C SER A 10 1.76 5.61 -30.21
N ARG A 11 0.55 5.86 -30.74
CA ARG A 11 0.14 7.20 -31.19
C ARG A 11 0.15 8.17 -29.99
N HIS A 12 0.20 9.47 -30.27
CA HIS A 12 -0.05 10.48 -29.24
C HIS A 12 -1.42 10.26 -28.59
N THR A 13 -1.49 10.43 -27.26
CA THR A 13 -2.73 10.28 -26.50
C THR A 13 -3.83 11.12 -27.12
N ASN A 14 -4.94 10.48 -27.46
CA ASN A 14 -6.12 11.09 -28.05
C ASN A 14 -7.37 10.43 -27.46
N ARG A 15 -8.56 10.90 -27.86
CA ARG A 15 -9.84 10.38 -27.35
C ARG A 15 -10.03 8.89 -27.59
N GLU A 16 -9.56 8.37 -28.72
CA GLU A 16 -9.66 6.94 -29.05
C GLU A 16 -8.81 6.09 -28.08
N ILE A 17 -7.55 6.47 -27.85
CA ILE A 17 -6.68 5.82 -26.87
C ILE A 17 -7.29 5.87 -25.46
N ILE A 18 -7.79 7.04 -25.06
CA ILE A 18 -8.42 7.21 -23.74
C ILE A 18 -9.62 6.28 -23.59
N ASN A 19 -10.54 6.28 -24.55
CA ASN A 19 -11.75 5.46 -24.52
C ASN A 19 -11.42 3.96 -24.53
N ASN A 20 -10.54 3.51 -25.42
CA ASN A 20 -10.09 2.11 -25.47
C ASN A 20 -9.49 1.67 -24.13
N GLY A 21 -8.72 2.56 -23.49
CA GLY A 21 -8.18 2.33 -22.16
C GLY A 21 -9.26 2.16 -21.09
N ILE A 22 -10.23 3.08 -21.04
CA ILE A 22 -11.35 3.06 -20.08
C ILE A 22 -12.19 1.80 -20.25
N GLU A 23 -12.52 1.42 -21.49
CA GLU A 23 -13.35 0.24 -21.79
C GLU A 23 -12.68 -1.09 -21.43
N THR A 24 -11.35 -1.11 -21.36
CA THR A 24 -10.57 -2.35 -21.16
C THR A 24 -10.16 -2.56 -19.71
N VAL A 25 -10.00 -1.49 -18.93
CA VAL A 25 -9.55 -1.59 -17.54
C VAL A 25 -10.58 -2.32 -16.70
N ASN A 26 -10.11 -3.29 -15.92
CA ASN A 26 -10.96 -4.21 -15.16
C ASN A 26 -10.97 -3.97 -13.64
N ALA A 27 -10.38 -2.85 -13.21
CA ALA A 27 -10.39 -2.36 -11.83
C ALA A 27 -10.23 -0.84 -11.80
N GLU A 28 -10.86 -0.18 -10.84
CA GLU A 28 -10.79 1.29 -10.73
C GLU A 28 -9.40 1.80 -10.36
N THR A 29 -8.67 2.28 -11.37
CA THR A 29 -7.31 2.82 -11.26
C THR A 29 -7.30 4.32 -11.57
N CYS A 30 -6.18 5.00 -11.34
CA CYS A 30 -6.07 6.41 -11.70
C CYS A 30 -6.00 6.59 -13.23
N PHE A 31 -6.43 7.76 -13.71
CA PHE A 31 -6.57 8.07 -15.13
C PHE A 31 -5.36 7.68 -16.02
N PRO A 32 -4.08 7.95 -15.65
CA PRO A 32 -2.94 7.55 -16.49
C PRO A 32 -2.75 6.05 -16.64
N ILE A 33 -3.24 5.25 -15.68
CA ILE A 33 -3.20 3.79 -15.81
C ILE A 33 -4.25 3.33 -16.82
N LYS A 34 -5.41 4.00 -16.86
CA LYS A 34 -6.41 3.77 -17.92
C LYS A 34 -5.83 4.13 -19.29
N VAL A 35 -5.21 5.30 -19.41
CA VAL A 35 -4.52 5.74 -20.65
C VAL A 35 -3.38 4.78 -21.04
N ALA A 36 -2.62 4.25 -20.08
CA ALA A 36 -1.58 3.26 -20.36
C ALA A 36 -2.14 1.94 -20.96
N HIS A 37 -3.36 1.51 -20.57
CA HIS A 37 -4.03 0.39 -21.23
C HIS A 37 -4.37 0.73 -22.68
N GLY A 38 -4.91 1.93 -22.92
CA GLY A 38 -5.17 2.44 -24.27
C GLY A 38 -3.94 2.42 -25.18
N HIS A 39 -2.80 2.85 -24.65
CA HIS A 39 -1.52 2.79 -25.39
C HIS A 39 -1.06 1.36 -25.68
N VAL A 40 -1.33 0.39 -24.80
CA VAL A 40 -1.03 -1.02 -25.09
C VAL A 40 -1.97 -1.55 -26.18
N ILE A 41 -3.25 -1.19 -26.14
CA ILE A 41 -4.24 -1.59 -27.15
C ILE A 41 -3.84 -1.05 -28.53
N ASP A 42 -3.41 0.21 -28.61
CA ASP A 42 -2.89 0.81 -29.85
C ASP A 42 -1.74 0.02 -30.47
N MET A 43 -0.95 -0.67 -29.65
CA MET A 43 0.17 -1.49 -30.11
C MET A 43 -0.25 -2.87 -30.60
N LEU A 44 -1.45 -3.36 -30.25
CA LEU A 44 -1.92 -4.71 -30.64
C LEU A 44 -2.19 -4.85 -32.14
N ASP A 45 -2.55 -3.73 -32.79
CA ASP A 45 -2.87 -3.69 -34.22
C ASP A 45 -1.65 -3.39 -35.10
N LYS A 46 -0.48 -3.19 -34.49
CA LYS A 46 0.76 -2.90 -35.20
C LYS A 46 1.55 -4.17 -35.45
N ASP A 47 2.26 -4.19 -36.58
CA ASP A 47 3.19 -5.26 -36.91
C ASP A 47 4.45 -5.15 -36.04
N ILE A 48 4.45 -5.84 -34.90
CA ILE A 48 5.54 -5.84 -33.93
C ILE A 48 6.00 -7.27 -33.63
N ASP A 49 7.31 -7.47 -33.47
CA ASP A 49 7.85 -8.76 -32.99
C ASP A 49 7.81 -8.87 -31.45
N TYR A 50 7.94 -7.73 -30.77
CA TYR A 50 8.08 -7.65 -29.32
C TYR A 50 7.28 -6.49 -28.75
N LEU A 51 6.49 -6.75 -27.70
CA LEU A 51 5.84 -5.71 -26.89
C LEU A 51 6.65 -5.46 -25.62
N PHE A 52 7.25 -4.28 -25.48
CA PHE A 52 8.03 -3.92 -24.29
C PHE A 52 7.15 -3.34 -23.18
N LEU A 53 6.93 -4.12 -22.12
CA LEU A 53 6.06 -3.77 -21.01
C LEU A 53 6.78 -3.98 -19.66
N PRO A 54 7.65 -3.05 -19.23
CA PRO A 54 8.50 -3.23 -18.06
C PRO A 54 7.75 -3.03 -16.74
N SER A 55 8.20 -3.73 -15.71
CA SER A 55 7.87 -3.47 -14.30
C SER A 55 8.99 -2.60 -13.70
N VAL A 56 8.74 -1.29 -13.58
CA VAL A 56 9.71 -0.34 -12.99
C VAL A 56 9.42 -0.21 -11.50
N ILE A 57 10.28 -0.81 -10.67
CA ILE A 57 10.05 -0.87 -9.22
C ILE A 57 10.48 0.42 -8.54
N ASN A 58 11.72 0.85 -8.78
CA ASN A 58 12.31 2.05 -8.21
C ASN A 58 13.20 2.76 -9.22
N LEU A 59 13.35 4.07 -9.01
CA LEU A 59 14.13 4.99 -9.82
C LEU A 59 15.54 5.16 -9.22
N SER A 60 16.36 6.05 -9.77
CA SER A 60 17.69 6.29 -9.21
C SER A 60 17.60 7.04 -7.87
N HIS A 61 18.34 6.52 -6.88
CA HIS A 61 18.49 7.13 -5.57
C HIS A 61 19.22 8.48 -5.71
N ALA A 62 18.68 9.54 -5.11
CA ALA A 62 19.23 10.90 -5.24
C ALA A 62 19.93 11.43 -3.98
N SER A 63 19.71 10.81 -2.82
CA SER A 63 20.26 11.26 -1.55
C SER A 63 20.33 10.11 -0.59
N SER A 64 21.50 9.83 -0.01
CA SER A 64 21.70 8.78 0.99
C SER A 64 20.88 8.95 2.27
N LYS A 65 20.24 10.11 2.48
CA LYS A 65 19.37 10.40 3.63
C LYS A 65 17.93 9.93 3.42
N LEU A 66 17.57 9.49 2.21
CA LEU A 66 16.25 8.97 1.88
C LEU A 66 16.23 7.45 1.93
N THR A 67 15.12 6.88 2.40
CA THR A 67 14.96 5.42 2.49
C THR A 67 14.99 4.74 1.12
N HIS A 68 14.08 5.12 0.21
CA HIS A 68 13.98 4.53 -1.13
C HIS A 68 13.52 5.54 -2.20
N SER A 69 13.35 5.07 -3.43
CA SER A 69 12.97 5.85 -4.62
C SER A 69 11.95 5.12 -5.51
N TYR A 70 10.98 4.44 -4.89
CA TYR A 70 9.93 3.68 -5.57
C TYR A 70 9.12 4.51 -6.58
N ALA A 71 8.72 3.84 -7.66
CA ALA A 71 7.58 4.24 -8.47
C ALA A 71 6.26 3.94 -7.72
N CYS A 72 5.13 4.50 -8.15
CA CYS A 72 3.86 4.14 -7.50
C CYS A 72 3.48 2.67 -7.80
N PRO A 73 2.72 2.01 -6.91
CA PRO A 73 2.35 0.61 -7.07
C PRO A 73 1.78 0.21 -8.43
N TYR A 74 0.96 1.05 -9.06
CA TYR A 74 0.41 0.75 -10.37
C TYR A 74 1.48 0.68 -11.47
N ILE A 75 2.52 1.53 -11.43
CA ILE A 75 3.63 1.47 -12.39
C ILE A 75 4.46 0.20 -12.18
N GLN A 76 4.67 -0.20 -10.92
CA GLN A 76 5.37 -1.44 -10.61
C GLN A 76 4.60 -2.65 -11.14
N CYS A 77 3.27 -2.61 -11.10
CA CYS A 77 2.41 -3.72 -11.46
C CYS A 77 1.78 -3.63 -12.86
N LEU A 78 2.11 -2.59 -13.64
CA LEU A 78 1.50 -2.32 -14.95
C LEU A 78 1.46 -3.54 -15.87
N PRO A 79 2.54 -4.35 -16.00
CA PRO A 79 2.51 -5.51 -16.88
C PRO A 79 1.53 -6.59 -16.44
N TYR A 80 1.33 -6.76 -15.13
CA TYR A 80 0.43 -7.79 -14.59
C TYR A 80 -1.04 -7.38 -14.73
N ILE A 81 -1.36 -6.11 -14.47
CA ILE A 81 -2.74 -5.61 -14.59
C ILE A 81 -3.19 -5.59 -16.05
N VAL A 82 -2.34 -5.12 -16.98
CA VAL A 82 -2.65 -5.07 -18.41
C VAL A 82 -2.85 -6.47 -18.97
N ARG A 83 -1.98 -7.43 -18.63
CA ARG A 83 -2.10 -8.83 -19.08
C ARG A 83 -3.29 -9.57 -18.46
N SER A 84 -3.89 -9.03 -17.40
CA SER A 84 -5.14 -9.56 -16.84
C SER A 84 -6.37 -9.03 -17.59
N ALA A 85 -6.32 -7.77 -18.03
CA ALA A 85 -7.38 -7.13 -18.80
C ALA A 85 -7.38 -7.53 -20.28
N VAL A 86 -6.19 -7.69 -20.87
CA VAL A 86 -5.98 -7.98 -22.29
C VAL A 86 -5.27 -9.31 -22.45
N ASP A 87 -5.78 -10.15 -23.35
CA ASP A 87 -5.08 -11.36 -23.77
C ASP A 87 -3.90 -11.02 -24.70
N LEU A 88 -2.74 -10.86 -24.08
CA LEU A 88 -1.47 -10.66 -24.78
C LEU A 88 -0.79 -11.97 -25.19
N ASP A 89 -1.20 -13.11 -24.59
CA ASP A 89 -0.51 -14.40 -24.77
C ASP A 89 -0.93 -15.09 -26.07
N SER A 90 -2.13 -14.81 -26.58
CA SER A 90 -2.60 -15.30 -27.88
C SER A 90 -2.10 -14.49 -29.09
N ARG A 91 -1.36 -13.40 -28.87
CA ARG A 91 -0.87 -12.53 -29.94
C ARG A 91 0.43 -13.07 -30.56
N GLY A 92 0.69 -12.70 -31.81
CA GLY A 92 1.86 -13.15 -32.59
C GLY A 92 3.21 -12.58 -32.13
N PHE A 93 3.21 -11.60 -31.23
CA PHE A 93 4.40 -10.97 -30.68
C PHE A 93 4.79 -11.55 -29.31
N LYS A 94 6.06 -11.38 -28.93
CA LYS A 94 6.54 -11.76 -27.60
C LYS A 94 6.51 -10.58 -26.62
N VAL A 95 5.82 -10.73 -25.50
CA VAL A 95 5.85 -9.72 -24.42
C VAL A 95 7.20 -9.74 -23.70
N LEU A 96 7.91 -8.61 -23.70
CA LEU A 96 9.13 -8.37 -22.94
C LEU A 96 8.79 -7.66 -21.63
N GLN A 97 8.83 -8.40 -20.53
CA GLN A 97 8.47 -7.89 -19.20
C GLN A 97 9.67 -7.91 -18.25
N PRO A 98 10.67 -7.02 -18.41
CA PRO A 98 11.75 -6.93 -17.46
C PRO A 98 11.31 -6.26 -16.14
N ILE A 99 11.96 -6.68 -15.06
CA ILE A 99 11.86 -6.03 -13.76
C ILE A 99 13.09 -5.14 -13.61
N ILE A 100 12.86 -3.83 -13.45
CA ILE A 100 13.91 -2.82 -13.44
C ILE A 100 13.97 -2.16 -12.06
N HIS A 101 15.16 -2.22 -11.45
CA HIS A 101 15.49 -1.52 -10.22
C HIS A 101 16.66 -0.57 -10.48
N PHE A 102 16.38 0.71 -10.69
CA PHE A 102 17.43 1.71 -10.88
C PHE A 102 18.16 2.05 -9.57
N GLU A 103 17.51 1.86 -8.43
CA GLU A 103 18.06 2.13 -7.09
C GLU A 103 19.25 1.23 -6.76
N TYR A 104 19.28 0.01 -7.32
CA TYR A 104 20.33 -0.99 -7.05
C TYR A 104 21.64 -0.72 -7.80
N GLY A 105 21.74 0.43 -8.47
CA GLY A 105 22.94 0.91 -9.14
C GLY A 105 23.12 0.36 -10.56
N GLU A 106 24.06 0.99 -11.27
CA GLU A 106 24.23 0.76 -12.70
C GLU A 106 24.59 -0.68 -13.08
N SER A 107 25.39 -1.36 -12.25
CA SER A 107 25.78 -2.76 -12.50
C SER A 107 24.56 -3.70 -12.51
N PHE A 108 23.57 -3.43 -11.66
CA PHE A 108 22.35 -4.22 -11.62
C PHE A 108 21.48 -3.96 -12.86
N VAL A 109 21.28 -2.68 -13.20
CA VAL A 109 20.54 -2.28 -14.41
C VAL A 109 21.20 -2.87 -15.67
N ASP A 110 22.52 -2.81 -15.78
CA ASP A 110 23.26 -3.37 -16.92
C ASP A 110 23.07 -4.88 -17.05
N LYS A 111 23.02 -5.62 -15.94
CA LYS A 111 22.71 -7.06 -15.95
C LYS A 111 21.30 -7.32 -16.45
N THR A 112 20.31 -6.53 -16.03
CA THR A 112 18.93 -6.61 -16.50
C THR A 112 18.84 -6.29 -18.00
N LEU A 113 19.45 -5.20 -18.47
CA LEU A 113 19.48 -4.84 -19.88
C LEU A 113 20.17 -5.90 -20.75
N ARG A 114 21.26 -6.50 -20.27
CA ARG A 114 21.91 -7.63 -20.94
C ARG A 114 21.03 -8.88 -20.97
N LYS A 115 20.21 -9.11 -19.94
CA LYS A 115 19.21 -10.20 -19.94
C LYS A 115 18.17 -9.96 -21.03
N ILE A 116 17.58 -8.77 -21.09
CA ILE A 116 16.61 -8.40 -22.15
C ILE A 116 17.24 -8.57 -23.54
N ALA A 117 18.47 -8.10 -23.73
CA ALA A 117 19.18 -8.26 -25.00
C ALA A 117 19.33 -9.74 -25.40
N ARG A 118 19.59 -10.64 -24.44
CA ARG A 118 19.62 -12.09 -24.70
C ARG A 118 18.25 -12.64 -25.09
N ASP A 119 17.18 -12.13 -24.49
CA ASP A 119 15.80 -12.57 -24.74
C ASP A 119 15.30 -12.20 -26.15
N VAL A 120 15.99 -11.26 -26.80
CA VAL A 120 15.82 -10.85 -28.22
C VAL A 120 16.99 -11.27 -29.12
N GLY A 121 17.80 -12.25 -28.69
CA GLY A 121 18.86 -12.85 -29.51
C GLY A 121 20.13 -12.01 -29.72
N LYS A 122 20.34 -10.92 -28.96
CA LYS A 122 21.57 -10.09 -29.04
C LYS A 122 22.52 -10.37 -27.88
N ARG A 123 23.84 -10.46 -28.18
CA ARG A 123 24.89 -10.75 -27.20
C ARG A 123 26.20 -10.00 -27.52
N GLY A 124 27.19 -10.11 -26.63
CA GLY A 124 28.55 -9.66 -26.88
C GLY A 124 28.78 -8.15 -26.75
N LYS A 125 29.87 -7.67 -27.36
CA LYS A 125 30.34 -6.26 -27.25
C LYS A 125 29.31 -5.26 -27.78
N LYS A 126 28.53 -5.62 -28.81
CA LYS A 126 27.48 -4.77 -29.38
C LYS A 126 26.44 -4.34 -28.35
N VAL A 127 26.05 -5.23 -27.44
CA VAL A 127 25.12 -4.92 -26.33
C VAL A 127 25.73 -3.92 -25.34
N GLY A 128 27.01 -4.08 -24.99
CA GLY A 128 27.71 -3.13 -24.11
C GLY A 128 27.77 -1.72 -24.72
N ASN A 129 28.07 -1.63 -26.02
CA ASN A 129 28.09 -0.35 -26.74
C ASN A 129 26.70 0.30 -26.80
N ALA A 130 25.64 -0.50 -27.04
CA ALA A 130 24.27 -0.03 -27.04
C ALA A 130 23.84 0.54 -25.68
N ILE A 131 24.15 -0.17 -24.58
CA ILE A 131 23.86 0.29 -23.22
C ILE A 131 24.59 1.61 -22.92
N ARG A 132 25.89 1.70 -23.25
CA ARG A 132 26.67 2.92 -23.05
C ARG A 132 26.07 4.11 -23.78
N LYS A 133 25.76 3.96 -25.08
CA LYS A 133 25.13 5.02 -25.89
C LYS A 133 23.74 5.42 -25.38
N ALA A 134 22.94 4.45 -24.92
CA ALA A 134 21.63 4.74 -24.32
C ALA A 134 21.76 5.59 -23.04
N LYS A 135 22.68 5.22 -22.13
CA LYS A 135 22.98 6.00 -20.91
C LYS A 135 23.48 7.40 -21.22
N GLU A 136 24.38 7.53 -22.20
CA GLU A 136 24.90 8.81 -22.66
C GLU A 136 23.78 9.72 -23.21
N SER A 137 22.90 9.16 -24.05
CA SER A 137 21.72 9.88 -24.57
C SER A 137 20.81 10.35 -23.45
N GLN A 138 20.53 9.49 -22.46
CA GLN A 138 19.69 9.84 -21.31
C GLN A 138 20.32 10.95 -20.46
N LYS A 139 21.62 10.86 -20.18
CA LYS A 139 22.36 11.87 -19.43
C LYS A 139 22.35 13.22 -20.16
N ASN A 140 22.58 13.21 -21.47
CA ASN A 140 22.57 14.42 -22.29
C ASN A 140 21.17 15.06 -22.34
N PHE A 141 20.11 14.25 -22.36
CA PHE A 141 18.74 14.74 -22.27
C PHE A 141 18.47 15.47 -20.95
N TYR A 142 18.81 14.86 -19.80
CA TYR A 142 18.65 15.52 -18.50
C TYR A 142 19.48 16.80 -18.39
N LYS A 143 20.74 16.77 -18.85
CA LYS A 143 21.60 17.95 -18.87
C LYS A 143 21.00 19.09 -19.69
N ARG A 144 20.44 18.78 -20.87
CA ARG A 144 19.79 19.77 -21.73
C ARG A 144 18.55 20.38 -21.08
N MET A 145 17.75 19.57 -20.35
CA MET A 145 16.60 20.10 -19.61
C MET A 145 17.02 21.06 -18.50
N GLU A 146 18.07 20.74 -17.74
CA GLU A 146 18.60 21.64 -16.70
C GLU A 146 19.17 22.94 -17.29
N GLU A 147 19.95 22.85 -18.38
CA GLU A 147 20.50 24.01 -19.09
C GLU A 147 19.39 24.90 -19.64
N ARG A 148 18.39 24.30 -20.30
CA ARG A 148 17.23 25.03 -20.82
C ARG A 148 16.40 25.66 -19.70
N GLY A 149 16.24 24.97 -18.58
CA GLY A 149 15.54 25.50 -17.42
C GLY A 149 16.21 26.73 -16.83
N LYS A 150 17.55 26.73 -16.72
CA LYS A 150 18.32 27.90 -16.28
C LYS A 150 18.16 29.06 -17.25
N GLU A 151 18.33 28.82 -18.54
CA GLU A 151 18.13 29.84 -19.58
C GLU A 151 16.75 30.51 -19.47
N VAL A 152 15.69 29.70 -19.28
CA VAL A 152 14.33 30.21 -19.12
C VAL A 152 14.18 31.03 -17.83
N LEU A 153 14.68 30.54 -16.69
CA LEU A 153 14.57 31.24 -15.41
C LEU A 153 15.38 32.55 -15.36
N ASP A 154 16.53 32.58 -16.02
CA ASP A 154 17.40 33.76 -16.13
C ASP A 154 16.80 34.81 -17.07
N SER A 155 15.99 34.38 -18.05
CA SER A 155 15.27 35.29 -18.96
C SER A 155 14.05 35.98 -18.36
N LEU A 156 13.56 35.52 -17.21
CA LEU A 156 12.39 36.10 -16.55
C LEU A 156 12.69 37.47 -15.95
N GLY A 157 11.89 38.48 -16.28
CA GLY A 157 11.96 39.81 -15.66
C GLY A 157 11.67 39.79 -14.15
N GLU A 158 12.08 40.81 -13.41
CA GLU A 158 11.90 40.85 -11.94
C GLU A 158 10.43 40.83 -11.48
N ASP A 159 9.53 41.35 -12.32
CA ASP A 159 8.09 41.45 -12.07
C ASP A 159 7.27 40.49 -12.95
N GLU A 160 7.93 39.67 -13.77
CA GLU A 160 7.24 38.66 -14.58
C GLU A 160 6.80 37.49 -13.70
N ILE A 161 5.61 36.96 -14.02
CA ILE A 161 5.04 35.81 -13.34
C ILE A 161 5.13 34.60 -14.27
N ALA A 162 5.68 33.50 -13.75
CA ALA A 162 5.69 32.21 -14.42
C ALA A 162 5.02 31.14 -13.56
N LEU A 163 4.33 30.20 -14.22
CA LEU A 163 3.72 29.06 -13.58
C LEU A 163 4.60 27.82 -13.75
N VAL A 164 5.02 27.24 -12.63
CA VAL A 164 5.68 25.95 -12.63
C VAL A 164 4.63 24.85 -12.65
N ILE A 165 4.66 24.02 -13.69
CA ILE A 165 3.82 22.83 -13.82
C ILE A 165 4.39 21.72 -12.93
N ILE A 166 3.79 21.56 -11.75
CA ILE A 166 4.12 20.50 -10.79
C ILE A 166 3.31 19.27 -11.15
N SER A 167 3.96 18.23 -11.66
CA SER A 167 3.27 17.00 -12.07
C SER A 167 4.24 15.86 -12.30
N ARG A 168 3.74 14.64 -12.51
CA ARG A 168 4.57 13.56 -13.06
C ARG A 168 4.65 13.71 -14.58
N PRO A 169 5.72 13.25 -15.25
CA PRO A 169 5.90 13.43 -16.69
C PRO A 169 4.74 12.88 -17.53
N TYR A 170 4.15 11.75 -17.12
CA TYR A 170 2.97 11.17 -17.79
C TYR A 170 1.67 11.98 -17.60
N ASN A 171 1.68 12.99 -16.74
CA ASN A 171 0.61 13.98 -16.63
C ASN A 171 1.02 15.27 -17.36
N GLY A 172 2.10 15.92 -16.90
CA GLY A 172 2.43 17.28 -17.36
C GLY A 172 2.99 17.37 -18.77
N CYS A 173 3.53 16.28 -19.33
CA CYS A 173 4.14 16.27 -20.65
C CYS A 173 3.32 15.51 -21.71
N ASP A 174 2.16 14.97 -21.33
CA ASP A 174 1.25 14.30 -22.25
C ASP A 174 0.06 15.22 -22.52
N SER A 175 -0.02 15.74 -23.75
CA SER A 175 -1.05 16.68 -24.21
C SER A 175 -2.47 16.14 -24.07
N GLY A 176 -2.67 14.85 -24.34
CA GLY A 176 -3.98 14.22 -24.23
C GLY A 176 -4.41 14.02 -22.78
N VAL A 177 -3.45 13.84 -21.86
CA VAL A 177 -3.74 13.71 -20.42
C VAL A 177 -3.93 15.07 -19.75
N ASN A 178 -3.13 16.08 -20.09
CA ASN A 178 -3.24 17.41 -19.47
C ASN A 178 -4.16 18.39 -20.23
N MET A 179 -4.79 17.97 -21.32
CA MET A 179 -5.64 18.81 -22.17
C MET A 179 -4.90 20.02 -22.74
N ASP A 180 -3.65 19.86 -23.18
CA ASP A 180 -2.79 20.91 -23.74
C ASP A 180 -2.62 22.14 -22.82
N LEU A 181 -2.75 21.94 -21.50
CA LEU A 181 -2.76 23.05 -20.54
C LEU A 181 -1.52 23.97 -20.62
N PRO A 182 -0.28 23.46 -20.79
CA PRO A 182 0.88 24.33 -20.95
C PRO A 182 0.81 25.26 -22.17
N GLU A 183 0.20 24.82 -23.28
CA GLU A 183 0.03 25.64 -24.48
C GLU A 183 -1.05 26.70 -24.26
N LYS A 184 -2.19 26.30 -23.69
CA LYS A 184 -3.29 27.23 -23.36
C LYS A 184 -2.88 28.32 -22.36
N LEU A 185 -2.02 28.00 -21.39
CA LEU A 185 -1.45 29.00 -20.49
C LEU A 185 -0.56 30.02 -21.23
N ARG A 186 0.17 29.57 -22.26
CA ARG A 186 0.97 30.45 -23.10
C ARG A 186 0.09 31.39 -23.92
N ASP A 187 -1.06 30.92 -24.41
CA ASP A 187 -2.05 31.76 -25.09
C ASP A 187 -2.63 32.84 -24.17
N LEU A 188 -2.70 32.57 -22.85
CA LEU A 188 -3.02 33.56 -21.81
C LEU A 188 -1.84 34.50 -21.46
N GLY A 189 -0.71 34.41 -22.16
CA GLY A 189 0.48 35.23 -21.91
C GLY A 189 1.30 34.78 -20.70
N ILE A 190 1.08 33.57 -20.17
CA ILE A 190 1.76 33.06 -18.99
C ILE A 190 2.77 31.98 -19.39
N LEU A 191 4.00 32.14 -18.93
CA LEU A 191 5.03 31.14 -19.16
C LEU A 191 4.80 29.92 -18.26
N ALA A 192 4.50 28.78 -18.89
CA ALA A 192 4.42 27.48 -18.22
C ALA A 192 5.79 26.77 -18.25
N ILE A 193 6.36 26.51 -17.07
CA ILE A 193 7.67 25.86 -16.89
C ILE A 193 7.47 24.47 -16.29
N PRO A 194 7.84 23.37 -16.97
CA PRO A 194 7.80 22.04 -16.38
C PRO A 194 8.71 21.94 -15.14
N MET A 195 8.28 21.28 -14.07
CA MET A 195 9.13 21.11 -12.88
C MET A 195 10.48 20.41 -13.17
N ASP A 196 10.56 19.63 -14.26
CA ASP A 196 11.79 18.97 -14.71
C ASP A 196 12.87 19.95 -15.19
N PHE A 197 12.52 21.21 -15.45
CA PHE A 197 13.46 22.28 -15.80
C PHE A 197 14.08 22.93 -14.55
N LEU A 198 13.53 22.68 -13.37
CA LEU A 198 14.05 23.23 -12.12
C LEU A 198 15.25 22.42 -11.63
N THR A 199 16.32 23.12 -11.25
CA THR A 199 17.40 22.50 -10.46
C THR A 199 16.93 22.34 -9.02
N VAL A 200 16.63 21.11 -8.62
CA VAL A 200 16.07 20.80 -7.30
C VAL A 200 17.12 20.19 -6.36
N ASP A 201 17.12 20.63 -5.11
CA ASP A 201 17.93 20.03 -4.05
C ASP A 201 17.09 19.00 -3.27
N ILE A 202 17.33 17.72 -3.54
CA ILE A 202 16.64 16.61 -2.87
C ILE A 202 17.12 16.42 -1.43
N ASP A 203 18.38 16.79 -1.15
CA ASP A 203 19.01 16.68 0.16
C ASP A 203 18.35 17.60 1.20
N ASP A 204 17.80 18.71 0.72
CA ASP A 204 17.03 19.65 1.51
C ASP A 204 15.70 19.05 2.01
N ILE A 205 14.98 18.32 1.13
CA ILE A 205 13.73 17.62 1.49
C ILE A 205 14.00 16.41 2.38
N ALA A 206 15.08 15.68 2.14
CA ALA A 206 15.41 14.46 2.87
C ALA A 206 15.55 14.67 4.39
N LYS A 207 15.91 15.89 4.83
CA LYS A 207 15.98 16.25 6.26
C LYS A 207 14.64 16.24 6.97
N ASP A 208 13.56 16.58 6.27
CA ASP A 208 12.23 16.75 6.86
C ASP A 208 11.28 15.61 6.49
N TYR A 209 11.56 14.95 5.37
CA TYR A 209 10.82 13.80 4.84
C TYR A 209 11.77 12.64 4.48
N PRO A 210 12.55 12.11 5.44
CA PRO A 210 13.50 11.02 5.18
C PRO A 210 12.82 9.76 4.62
N ASN A 211 11.55 9.55 4.98
CA ASN A 211 10.75 8.43 4.48
C ASN A 211 9.85 8.78 3.28
N MET A 212 10.12 9.87 2.54
CA MET A 212 9.45 10.12 1.25
C MET A 212 10.02 9.19 0.18
N TYR A 213 9.67 7.91 0.25
CA TYR A 213 10.23 6.87 -0.62
C TYR A 213 9.74 6.93 -2.07
N TRP A 214 8.78 7.80 -2.41
CA TRP A 214 8.39 7.99 -3.81
C TRP A 214 9.29 9.01 -4.48
N LYS A 215 9.97 8.60 -5.56
CA LYS A 215 10.89 9.48 -6.30
C LYS A 215 10.23 10.79 -6.75
N TYR A 216 9.01 10.71 -7.27
CA TYR A 216 8.29 11.91 -7.70
C TYR A 216 7.78 12.75 -6.53
N GLY A 217 7.49 12.15 -5.37
CA GLY A 217 7.21 12.91 -4.15
C GLY A 217 8.40 13.75 -3.71
N GLN A 218 9.62 13.18 -3.79
CA GLN A 218 10.86 13.90 -3.52
C GLN A 218 11.02 15.11 -4.47
N LYS A 219 10.85 14.89 -5.79
CA LYS A 219 10.95 15.96 -6.79
C LYS A 219 9.88 17.04 -6.61
N ILE A 220 8.63 16.66 -6.36
CA ILE A 220 7.50 17.58 -6.21
C ILE A 220 7.71 18.51 -5.00
N LEU A 221 8.11 17.95 -3.84
CA LEU A 221 8.37 18.76 -2.65
C LEU A 221 9.62 19.64 -2.82
N ALA A 222 10.66 19.15 -3.49
CA ALA A 222 11.84 19.95 -3.76
C ALA A 222 11.55 21.10 -4.74
N ALA A 223 10.74 20.85 -5.77
CA ALA A 223 10.25 21.87 -6.69
C ALA A 223 9.38 22.92 -5.96
N ALA A 224 8.56 22.50 -5.00
CA ALA A 224 7.77 23.40 -4.16
C ALA A 224 8.67 24.42 -3.42
N ARG A 225 9.81 23.99 -2.88
CA ARG A 225 10.79 24.89 -2.23
C ARG A 225 11.45 25.85 -3.21
N VAL A 226 11.72 25.43 -4.44
CA VAL A 226 12.22 26.34 -5.50
C VAL A 226 11.17 27.41 -5.79
N VAL A 227 9.91 27.01 -5.96
CA VAL A 227 8.79 27.95 -6.14
C VAL A 227 8.66 28.89 -4.94
N ALA A 228 8.81 28.41 -3.71
CA ALA A 228 8.74 29.23 -2.51
C ALA A 228 9.83 30.31 -2.45
N ARG A 229 11.05 30.00 -2.93
CA ARG A 229 12.23 30.88 -2.87
C ARG A 229 12.24 31.98 -3.92
N ASP A 230 11.67 31.75 -5.11
CA ASP A 230 11.67 32.73 -6.20
C ASP A 230 10.32 33.45 -6.28
N LYS A 231 10.27 34.76 -5.98
CA LYS A 231 9.05 35.58 -5.97
C LYS A 231 8.25 35.52 -7.29
N ARG A 232 8.90 35.26 -8.43
CA ARG A 232 8.32 35.23 -9.78
C ARG A 232 7.54 33.94 -10.07
N LEU A 233 7.80 32.89 -9.30
CA LEU A 233 7.26 31.55 -9.54
C LEU A 233 6.04 31.27 -8.66
N TYR A 234 5.00 30.71 -9.30
CA TYR A 234 3.82 30.12 -8.66
C TYR A 234 3.59 28.72 -9.18
N ALA A 235 2.90 27.88 -8.40
CA ALA A 235 2.72 26.47 -8.76
C ALA A 235 1.33 26.20 -9.36
N LEU A 236 1.33 25.46 -10.46
CA LEU A 236 0.16 24.76 -11.00
C LEU A 236 0.39 23.26 -10.86
N TYR A 237 -0.28 22.65 -9.88
CA TYR A 237 -0.15 21.23 -9.58
C TYR A 237 -1.21 20.42 -10.33
N ILE A 238 -0.78 19.67 -11.34
CA ILE A 238 -1.60 18.71 -12.06
C ILE A 238 -1.47 17.32 -11.42
N THR A 239 -2.57 16.83 -10.87
CA THR A 239 -2.71 15.46 -10.35
C THR A 239 -3.99 14.84 -10.89
N ASN A 240 -4.29 13.60 -10.50
CA ASN A 240 -5.43 12.86 -11.03
C ASN A 240 -6.27 12.26 -9.92
N PHE A 241 -7.56 12.05 -10.20
CA PHE A 241 -8.41 11.27 -9.32
C PHE A 241 -7.83 9.86 -9.10
N GLY A 242 -7.90 9.38 -7.85
CA GLY A 242 -7.31 8.10 -7.45
C GLY A 242 -5.76 8.07 -7.39
N CYS A 243 -5.05 9.20 -7.56
CA CYS A 243 -3.59 9.23 -7.44
C CYS A 243 -3.13 8.98 -6.00
N GLY A 244 -2.58 7.78 -5.76
CA GLY A 244 -2.31 7.37 -4.38
C GLY A 244 -1.17 8.08 -3.66
N PRO A 245 0.01 8.29 -4.27
CA PRO A 245 1.06 9.09 -3.64
C PRO A 245 0.60 10.53 -3.34
N ASP A 246 -0.20 11.13 -4.23
CA ASP A 246 -0.62 12.51 -4.08
C ASP A 246 -1.66 12.70 -2.98
N SER A 247 -2.31 11.64 -2.49
CA SER A 247 -3.14 11.73 -1.28
C SER A 247 -2.34 12.13 -0.03
N PHE A 248 -1.02 11.99 -0.03
CA PHE A 248 -0.14 12.45 1.06
C PHE A 248 0.71 13.63 0.62
N ILE A 249 1.29 13.59 -0.59
CA ILE A 249 2.14 14.68 -1.08
C ILE A 249 1.37 16.00 -1.14
N SER A 250 0.09 16.00 -1.52
CA SER A 250 -0.75 17.21 -1.54
C SER A 250 -1.01 17.82 -0.17
N LYS A 251 -0.89 17.05 0.93
CA LYS A 251 -0.94 17.60 2.29
C LYS A 251 0.37 18.26 2.70
N PHE A 252 1.50 17.75 2.21
CA PHE A 252 2.83 18.29 2.53
C PHE A 252 3.16 19.51 1.66
N PHE A 253 2.73 19.51 0.41
CA PHE A 253 3.02 20.52 -0.59
C PHE A 253 2.72 21.97 -0.17
N PRO A 254 1.55 22.31 0.45
CA PRO A 254 1.22 23.68 0.87
C PRO A 254 2.24 24.29 1.82
N LYS A 255 2.83 23.46 2.68
CA LYS A 255 3.87 23.88 3.62
C LYS A 255 5.17 24.21 2.90
N GLU A 256 5.51 23.43 1.88
CA GLU A 256 6.76 23.57 1.13
C GLU A 256 6.73 24.69 0.09
N VAL A 257 5.55 25.09 -0.42
CA VAL A 257 5.39 26.30 -1.26
C VAL A 257 5.39 27.61 -0.45
N GLY A 258 5.57 27.53 0.87
CA GLY A 258 5.80 28.70 1.71
C GLY A 258 4.59 29.62 1.89
N GLY A 259 3.38 29.09 1.77
CA GLY A 259 2.15 29.87 1.86
C GLY A 259 1.85 30.72 0.62
N LYS A 260 2.61 30.56 -0.47
CA LYS A 260 2.24 31.13 -1.77
C LYS A 260 0.94 30.50 -2.29
N PRO A 261 0.07 31.28 -2.95
CA PRO A 261 -1.04 30.73 -3.70
C PRO A 261 -0.54 29.71 -4.74
N TYR A 262 -1.25 28.60 -4.86
CA TYR A 262 -1.03 27.61 -5.89
C TYR A 262 -2.39 27.08 -6.34
N LEU A 263 -2.47 26.61 -7.58
CA LEU A 263 -3.66 25.97 -8.10
C LEU A 263 -3.38 24.47 -8.24
N MET A 264 -4.25 23.64 -7.67
CA MET A 264 -4.23 22.19 -7.88
C MET A 264 -5.42 21.79 -8.77
N ILE A 265 -5.14 21.08 -9.84
CA ILE A 265 -6.15 20.55 -10.77
C ILE A 265 -6.07 19.03 -10.70
N ASP A 266 -7.19 18.42 -10.37
CA ASP A 266 -7.42 16.98 -10.50
C ASP A 266 -7.98 16.74 -11.90
N ILE A 267 -7.30 15.93 -12.71
CA ILE A 267 -7.75 15.48 -14.02
C ILE A 267 -8.24 14.03 -13.95
N ASP A 268 -9.32 13.75 -14.65
CA ASP A 268 -9.93 12.44 -14.83
C ASP A 268 -10.46 12.27 -16.27
N GLU A 269 -11.04 11.11 -16.57
CA GLU A 269 -11.66 10.78 -17.86
C GLU A 269 -12.88 11.64 -18.24
N HIS A 270 -13.45 12.39 -17.30
CA HIS A 270 -14.63 13.23 -17.51
C HIS A 270 -14.29 14.73 -17.55
N SER A 271 -13.01 15.06 -17.39
CA SER A 271 -12.53 16.43 -17.34
C SER A 271 -12.77 17.13 -18.67
N ALA A 272 -13.25 18.37 -18.60
CA ALA A 272 -13.54 19.20 -19.75
C ALA A 272 -12.66 20.45 -19.76
N ASP A 273 -12.10 20.75 -20.95
CA ASP A 273 -11.19 21.88 -21.20
C ASP A 273 -11.67 23.21 -20.61
N ALA A 274 -12.95 23.56 -20.83
CA ALA A 274 -13.52 24.83 -20.39
C ALA A 274 -13.45 24.98 -18.86
N GLY A 275 -13.78 23.92 -18.11
CA GLY A 275 -13.75 23.94 -16.65
C GLY A 275 -12.35 24.10 -16.08
N VAL A 276 -11.34 23.52 -16.74
CA VAL A 276 -9.93 23.69 -16.36
C VAL A 276 -9.45 25.11 -16.64
N MET A 277 -9.77 25.65 -17.82
CA MET A 277 -9.33 26.99 -18.22
C MET A 277 -9.93 28.08 -17.34
N THR A 278 -11.23 28.02 -17.01
CA THR A 278 -11.85 28.99 -16.10
C THR A 278 -11.17 29.01 -14.72
N ARG A 279 -10.74 27.85 -14.21
CA ARG A 279 -10.00 27.77 -12.94
C ARG A 279 -8.60 28.38 -13.05
N CYS A 280 -7.92 28.19 -14.19
CA CYS A 280 -6.64 28.84 -14.46
C CYS A 280 -6.78 30.37 -14.55
N GLU A 281 -7.77 30.87 -15.30
CA GLU A 281 -8.06 32.30 -15.42
C GLU A 281 -8.38 32.93 -14.05
N ALA A 282 -9.26 32.31 -13.28
CA ALA A 282 -9.61 32.77 -11.94
C ALA A 282 -8.39 32.77 -10.99
N PHE A 283 -7.52 31.76 -11.10
CA PHE A 283 -6.28 31.71 -10.33
C PHE A 283 -5.32 32.84 -10.73
N LEU A 284 -5.08 33.05 -12.02
CA LEU A 284 -4.22 34.13 -12.52
C LEU A 284 -4.74 35.51 -12.11
N ASP A 285 -6.06 35.71 -12.10
CA ASP A 285 -6.65 36.95 -11.59
C ASP A 285 -6.41 37.13 -10.08
N SER A 286 -6.53 36.05 -9.30
CA SER A 286 -6.24 36.08 -7.86
C SER A 286 -4.78 36.42 -7.53
N LEU A 287 -3.83 36.09 -8.43
CA LEU A 287 -2.41 36.39 -8.24
C LEU A 287 -2.11 37.89 -8.26
N LYS A 288 -2.89 38.69 -9.00
CA LYS A 288 -2.69 40.15 -9.09
C LYS A 288 -2.79 40.85 -7.73
N ASN A 289 -3.51 40.25 -6.78
CA ASN A 289 -3.74 40.79 -5.43
C ASN A 289 -3.00 40.02 -4.33
N ALA A 290 -2.21 39.01 -4.70
CA ALA A 290 -1.55 38.14 -3.72
C ALA A 290 -0.33 38.82 -3.10
N ARG A 291 -0.32 38.97 -1.77
CA ARG A 291 0.88 39.37 -1.03
C ARG A 291 1.76 38.15 -0.78
N THR A 292 2.93 38.11 -1.39
CA THR A 292 3.96 37.09 -1.14
C THR A 292 4.57 37.31 0.25
N LYS A 293 4.54 36.28 1.09
CA LYS A 293 5.32 36.24 2.34
C LYS A 293 6.72 35.71 2.04
N ASP A 294 7.72 36.22 2.75
CA ASP A 294 9.06 35.66 2.70
C ASP A 294 9.07 34.23 3.22
N PHE A 295 9.60 33.31 2.42
CA PHE A 295 9.70 31.91 2.80
C PHE A 295 10.75 31.74 3.90
N ASN A 296 10.28 31.58 5.14
CA ASN A 296 11.15 31.21 6.25
C ASN A 296 11.35 29.69 6.21
N GLY A 297 12.37 29.22 5.48
CA GLY A 297 12.65 27.79 5.24
C GLY A 297 13.00 26.96 6.49
N LYS A 298 12.78 27.49 7.70
CA LYS A 298 12.87 26.75 8.95
C LYS A 298 11.50 26.21 9.32
N ILE A 299 11.34 24.90 9.19
CA ILE A 299 10.27 24.22 9.92
C ILE A 299 10.59 24.39 11.40
N ASP A 300 9.71 25.05 12.14
CA ASP A 300 9.80 25.18 13.59
C ASP A 300 9.69 23.77 14.19
N ARG A 301 10.84 23.13 14.42
CA ARG A 301 10.91 21.81 15.04
C ARG A 301 10.59 21.98 16.52
N LYS A 302 9.31 22.16 16.85
CA LYS A 302 8.80 22.07 18.22
C LYS A 302 8.78 20.61 18.69
N SER A 303 9.93 19.95 18.64
CA SER A 303 10.15 18.63 19.22
C SER A 303 11.18 18.77 20.33
N LEU A 304 10.83 19.50 21.39
CA LEU A 304 11.47 19.32 22.69
C LEU A 304 10.93 18.01 23.28
N ILE A 305 11.42 16.88 22.79
CA ILE A 305 11.21 15.59 23.46
C ILE A 305 12.12 15.62 24.69
N SER A 306 11.54 15.99 25.83
CA SER A 306 12.11 15.64 27.13
C SER A 306 12.24 14.11 27.18
N LYS A 307 13.48 13.62 27.29
CA LYS A 307 13.80 12.19 27.43
C LYS A 307 13.45 11.62 28.81
N ASP A 308 13.04 12.48 29.76
CA ASP A 308 12.97 12.16 31.18
C ASP A 308 11.55 11.98 31.74
N LYS A 309 10.50 12.07 30.90
CA LYS A 309 9.12 11.90 31.37
C LYS A 309 8.58 10.52 31.00
N LYS A 310 8.14 9.75 32.01
CA LYS A 310 7.30 8.55 31.81
C LYS A 310 6.00 8.98 31.11
N ARG A 311 5.82 8.56 29.86
CA ARG A 311 4.63 8.83 29.04
C ARG A 311 3.87 7.53 28.78
N THR A 312 2.56 7.62 28.70
CA THR A 312 1.69 6.54 28.24
C THR A 312 1.64 6.53 26.72
N MET A 313 1.97 5.38 26.13
CA MET A 313 1.93 5.15 24.69
C MET A 313 0.55 4.64 24.25
N TYR A 314 -0.15 5.42 23.43
CA TYR A 314 -1.44 5.03 22.84
C TYR A 314 -1.25 4.39 21.47
N ILE A 315 -1.73 3.17 21.30
CA ILE A 315 -1.59 2.36 20.09
C ILE A 315 -2.95 2.26 19.39
N PRO A 316 -3.12 2.83 18.17
CA PRO A 316 -4.35 2.69 17.41
C PRO A 316 -4.73 1.22 17.18
N TYR A 317 -6.03 0.94 17.25
CA TYR A 317 -6.53 -0.42 17.10
C TYR A 317 -6.46 -0.86 15.63
N MET A 318 -5.61 -1.83 15.36
CA MET A 318 -5.59 -2.54 14.08
C MET A 318 -6.32 -3.88 14.18
N ASN A 319 -6.08 -4.62 15.25
CA ASN A 319 -6.70 -5.88 15.62
C ASN A 319 -6.38 -6.16 17.10
N ASP A 320 -6.89 -7.28 17.63
CA ASP A 320 -6.65 -7.70 19.02
C ASP A 320 -5.17 -7.97 19.37
N CYS A 321 -4.31 -8.17 18.37
CA CYS A 321 -2.86 -8.27 18.60
C CYS A 321 -2.29 -6.94 19.12
N GLY A 322 -2.90 -5.79 18.83
CA GLY A 322 -2.52 -4.50 19.40
C GLY A 322 -2.53 -4.49 20.93
N SER A 323 -3.51 -5.17 21.55
CA SER A 323 -3.57 -5.33 23.00
C SER A 323 -2.44 -6.21 23.57
N MET A 324 -1.96 -7.18 22.79
CA MET A 324 -0.79 -8.00 23.17
C MET A 324 0.50 -7.17 23.16
N ALA A 325 0.66 -6.29 22.18
CA ALA A 325 1.81 -5.38 22.10
C ALA A 325 1.81 -4.39 23.27
N ALA A 326 0.66 -3.80 23.60
CA ALA A 326 0.52 -2.92 24.77
C ALA A 326 0.84 -3.66 26.09
N ALA A 327 0.36 -4.90 26.26
CA ALA A 327 0.67 -5.73 27.43
C ALA A 327 2.17 -6.05 27.53
N ALA A 328 2.81 -6.36 26.39
CA ALA A 328 4.24 -6.63 26.34
C ALA A 328 5.08 -5.39 26.67
N MET A 329 4.64 -4.19 26.27
CA MET A 329 5.26 -2.93 26.69
C MET A 329 5.16 -2.74 28.21
N ARG A 330 3.98 -2.96 28.80
CA ARG A 330 3.78 -2.84 30.25
C ARG A 330 4.61 -3.85 31.04
N ALA A 331 4.78 -5.07 30.53
CA ALA A 331 5.68 -6.08 31.09
C ALA A 331 7.17 -5.67 31.09
N ASN A 332 7.53 -4.64 30.33
CA ASN A 332 8.89 -4.07 30.26
C ASN A 332 8.91 -2.61 30.81
N ASP A 333 8.01 -2.28 31.73
CA ASP A 333 7.91 -0.97 32.39
C ASP A 333 7.64 0.22 31.46
N VAL A 334 7.14 -0.04 30.24
CA VAL A 334 6.68 0.98 29.30
C VAL A 334 5.16 1.11 29.43
N ALA A 335 4.69 2.25 29.95
CA ALA A 335 3.25 2.54 30.03
C ALA A 335 2.65 2.58 28.63
N ALA A 336 1.68 1.70 28.35
CA ALA A 336 1.07 1.58 27.03
C ALA A 336 -0.38 1.13 27.10
N GLU A 337 -1.19 1.64 26.18
CA GLU A 337 -2.61 1.36 26.05
C GLU A 337 -2.96 1.13 24.57
N ALA A 338 -3.65 0.03 24.27
CA ALA A 338 -4.26 -0.15 22.96
C ALA A 338 -5.60 0.60 22.96
N LEU A 339 -5.78 1.51 22.02
CA LEU A 339 -7.03 2.23 21.81
C LEU A 339 -8.16 1.23 21.49
N PRO A 340 -9.42 1.59 21.76
CA PRO A 340 -10.55 0.76 21.36
C PRO A 340 -10.63 0.64 19.83
N MET A 341 -11.36 -0.38 19.36
CA MET A 341 -11.70 -0.51 17.95
C MET A 341 -12.39 0.76 17.46
N SER A 342 -12.00 1.20 16.26
CA SER A 342 -12.58 2.38 15.62
C SER A 342 -14.11 2.24 15.53
N ASP A 343 -14.80 3.37 15.65
CA ASP A 343 -16.26 3.45 15.56
C ASP A 343 -16.69 4.61 14.66
N LYS A 344 -18.00 4.88 14.61
CA LYS A 344 -18.56 5.96 13.81
C LYS A 344 -17.97 7.33 14.19
N GLU A 345 -17.72 7.58 15.47
CA GLU A 345 -17.10 8.83 15.91
C GLU A 345 -15.65 8.93 15.43
N SER A 346 -14.88 7.84 15.48
CA SER A 346 -13.54 7.79 14.88
C SER A 346 -13.60 8.13 13.39
N LEU A 347 -14.55 7.55 12.64
CA LEU A 347 -14.72 7.84 11.22
C LEU A 347 -15.03 9.33 10.96
N ASP A 348 -16.01 9.88 11.67
CA ASP A 348 -16.45 11.26 11.49
C ASP A 348 -15.33 12.26 11.82
N LEU A 349 -14.59 12.02 12.92
CA LEU A 349 -13.41 12.80 13.27
C LEU A 349 -12.30 12.64 12.24
N GLY A 350 -12.03 11.42 11.78
CA GLY A 350 -11.04 11.14 10.75
C GLY A 350 -11.32 11.92 9.46
N ARG A 351 -12.57 11.93 8.99
CA ARG A 351 -12.99 12.66 7.78
C ARG A 351 -12.81 14.18 7.93
N LYS A 352 -12.98 14.72 9.14
CA LYS A 352 -12.80 16.16 9.41
C LYS A 352 -11.35 16.64 9.21
N TYR A 353 -10.36 15.79 9.47
CA TYR A 353 -8.93 16.15 9.40
C TYR A 353 -8.18 15.55 8.21
N THR A 354 -8.87 14.78 7.37
CA THR A 354 -8.36 14.19 6.13
C THR A 354 -8.98 14.88 4.90
N SER A 355 -8.47 14.60 3.71
CA SER A 355 -8.98 15.22 2.47
C SER A 355 -9.98 14.33 1.72
N GLY A 356 -10.20 13.11 2.19
CA GLY A 356 -10.97 12.08 1.49
C GLY A 356 -10.18 11.39 0.37
N LYS A 357 -8.95 11.84 0.07
CA LYS A 357 -8.05 11.19 -0.90
C LYS A 357 -7.24 10.05 -0.28
N GLU A 358 -7.05 10.07 1.03
CA GLU A 358 -6.29 9.08 1.79
C GLU A 358 -7.02 7.74 1.82
N CYS A 359 -6.28 6.64 1.97
CA CYS A 359 -6.90 5.33 2.11
C CYS A 359 -7.62 5.21 3.46
N TYR A 360 -8.71 4.44 3.48
CA TYR A 360 -9.60 4.34 4.63
C TYR A 360 -8.92 4.04 5.99
N PRO A 361 -7.89 3.17 6.09
CA PRO A 361 -7.16 2.97 7.36
C PRO A 361 -6.48 4.23 7.89
N ALA A 362 -6.04 5.15 7.03
CA ALA A 362 -5.45 6.42 7.43
C ALA A 362 -6.52 7.33 8.07
N ILE A 363 -7.74 7.29 7.56
CA ILE A 363 -8.88 8.05 8.08
C ILE A 363 -9.24 7.53 9.47
N LEU A 364 -9.40 6.21 9.63
CA LEU A 364 -9.74 5.59 10.92
C LEU A 364 -8.65 5.83 11.98
N THR A 365 -7.38 5.60 11.64
CA THR A 365 -6.28 5.82 12.60
C THR A 365 -6.08 7.29 12.95
N THR A 366 -6.33 8.23 12.02
CA THR A 366 -6.40 9.66 12.33
C THR A 366 -7.53 9.94 13.32
N GLY A 367 -8.71 9.37 13.06
CA GLY A 367 -9.89 9.46 13.90
C GLY A 367 -9.64 9.00 15.33
N ASP A 368 -9.05 7.82 15.50
CA ASP A 368 -8.72 7.24 16.81
C ASP A 368 -7.74 8.12 17.60
N ILE A 369 -6.71 8.67 16.92
CA ILE A 369 -5.73 9.57 17.53
C ILE A 369 -6.40 10.89 17.96
N VAL A 370 -7.20 11.49 17.09
CA VAL A 370 -7.90 12.76 17.38
C VAL A 370 -8.92 12.56 18.50
N LYS A 371 -9.70 11.48 18.46
CA LYS A 371 -10.66 11.11 19.50
C LYS A 371 -9.99 11.00 20.86
N ARG A 372 -8.81 10.35 20.94
CA ARG A 372 -8.05 10.28 22.19
C ARG A 372 -7.45 11.62 22.59
N ALA A 373 -6.90 12.40 21.66
CA ALA A 373 -6.28 13.69 21.97
C ALA A 373 -7.29 14.72 22.50
N LEU A 374 -8.56 14.60 22.10
CA LEU A 374 -9.65 15.48 22.54
C LEU A 374 -10.43 14.96 23.76
N SER A 375 -10.06 13.79 24.33
CA SER A 375 -10.75 13.26 25.49
C SER A 375 -10.43 14.06 26.76
N THR A 376 -11.38 14.12 27.68
CA THR A 376 -11.28 14.97 28.89
C THR A 376 -10.16 14.57 29.85
N ASP A 377 -9.74 13.31 29.79
CA ASP A 377 -8.68 12.70 30.61
C ASP A 377 -7.32 12.68 29.91
N PHE A 378 -7.19 13.26 28.71
CA PHE A 378 -5.94 13.29 27.97
C PHE A 378 -4.98 14.34 28.57
N ASP A 379 -3.80 13.87 29.00
CA ASP A 379 -2.70 14.72 29.48
C ASP A 379 -1.59 14.77 28.40
N PRO A 380 -1.46 15.87 27.62
CA PRO A 380 -0.49 15.98 26.53
C PRO A 380 0.97 15.80 26.98
N GLU A 381 1.30 16.19 28.20
CA GLU A 381 2.66 16.13 28.72
C GLU A 381 3.09 14.69 29.08
N LYS A 382 2.11 13.85 29.40
CA LYS A 382 2.29 12.43 29.76
C LYS A 382 1.87 11.48 28.65
N SER A 383 1.66 11.96 27.43
CA SER A 383 1.13 11.14 26.33
C SER A 383 2.08 11.05 25.16
N VAL A 384 2.09 9.90 24.49
CA VAL A 384 2.74 9.67 23.19
C VAL A 384 1.87 8.77 22.34
N PHE A 385 1.71 9.07 21.06
CA PHE A 385 1.00 8.18 20.14
C PHE A 385 1.97 7.23 19.45
N PHE A 386 1.55 5.99 19.22
CA PHE A 386 2.28 5.03 18.41
C PHE A 386 1.72 5.00 16.99
N MET A 387 2.58 5.03 15.99
CA MET A 387 2.21 4.73 14.61
C MET A 387 3.35 4.00 13.94
N ALA A 388 3.15 2.72 13.63
CA ALA A 388 4.12 1.96 12.85
C ALA A 388 4.34 2.64 11.49
N THR A 389 5.54 2.49 10.94
CA THR A 389 5.90 2.99 9.61
C THR A 389 6.41 1.84 8.76
N ALA A 390 6.49 2.09 7.46
CA ALA A 390 7.13 1.19 6.53
C ALA A 390 7.85 2.02 5.46
N SER A 391 8.83 1.39 4.83
CA SER A 391 9.57 1.97 3.71
C SER A 391 9.09 1.42 2.35
N GLY A 392 8.02 0.61 2.32
CA GLY A 392 7.44 0.03 1.11
C GLY A 392 6.59 1.00 0.27
N PRO A 393 6.30 0.69 -1.00
CA PRO A 393 5.74 1.65 -1.97
C PRO A 393 4.27 2.03 -1.76
N CYS A 394 3.58 1.39 -0.80
CA CYS A 394 2.22 1.72 -0.37
C CYS A 394 2.18 3.08 0.35
N ARG A 395 1.02 3.56 0.79
CA ARG A 395 0.85 4.85 1.47
C ARG A 395 1.14 4.81 2.97
N PHE A 396 1.16 3.63 3.57
CA PHE A 396 1.25 3.42 5.03
C PHE A 396 2.42 4.16 5.69
N GLY A 397 3.60 4.15 5.05
CA GLY A 397 4.78 4.82 5.60
C GLY A 397 4.71 6.35 5.71
N GLN A 398 3.64 6.98 5.24
CA GLN A 398 3.41 8.43 5.37
C GLN A 398 2.44 8.79 6.50
N TYR A 399 1.82 7.81 7.18
CA TYR A 399 0.78 8.06 8.18
C TYR A 399 1.30 8.87 9.36
N ASN A 400 2.48 8.52 9.90
CA ASN A 400 3.07 9.21 11.05
C ASN A 400 3.25 10.73 10.78
N LYS A 401 3.68 11.10 9.57
CA LYS A 401 3.94 12.49 9.21
C LYS A 401 2.63 13.25 9.05
N MET A 402 1.63 12.61 8.46
CA MET A 402 0.28 13.16 8.38
C MET A 402 -0.33 13.34 9.78
N HIS A 403 -0.28 12.32 10.65
CA HIS A 403 -0.79 12.42 12.02
C HIS A 403 -0.07 13.50 12.83
N ARG A 404 1.24 13.70 12.61
CA ARG A 404 1.99 14.81 13.22
C ARG A 404 1.41 16.15 12.80
N MET A 405 1.14 16.35 11.51
CA MET A 405 0.51 17.59 11.03
C MET A 405 -0.88 17.78 11.64
N VAL A 406 -1.70 16.72 11.68
CA VAL A 406 -3.03 16.81 12.32
C VAL A 406 -2.91 17.22 13.78
N LEU A 407 -2.02 16.60 14.56
CA LEU A 407 -1.79 16.96 15.97
C LEU A 407 -1.28 18.40 16.13
N ASP A 408 -0.44 18.89 15.21
CA ASP A 408 -0.01 20.30 15.19
C ASP A 408 -1.22 21.23 14.98
N ASP A 409 -2.08 20.90 14.01
CA ASP A 409 -3.25 21.69 13.63
C ASP A 409 -4.32 21.76 14.75
N ILE A 410 -4.47 20.69 15.54
CA ILE A 410 -5.39 20.66 16.68
C ILE A 410 -4.77 21.16 18.00
N GLY A 411 -3.57 21.75 17.96
CA GLY A 411 -2.97 22.44 19.10
C GLY A 411 -2.10 21.57 20.02
N PHE A 412 -1.66 20.40 19.57
CA PHE A 412 -0.79 19.48 20.32
C PHE A 412 0.61 19.29 19.70
N PRO A 413 1.38 20.37 19.39
CA PRO A 413 2.67 20.28 18.70
C PRO A 413 3.76 19.54 19.50
N HIS A 414 3.60 19.42 20.82
CA HIS A 414 4.58 18.82 21.72
C HIS A 414 4.32 17.33 22.03
N VAL A 415 3.15 16.80 21.70
CA VAL A 415 2.83 15.39 21.89
C VAL A 415 3.61 14.58 20.86
N PRO A 416 4.50 13.65 21.23
CA PRO A 416 5.30 12.92 20.26
C PRO A 416 4.47 11.84 19.53
N ILE A 417 4.98 11.43 18.37
CA ILE A 417 4.59 10.17 17.73
C ILE A 417 5.82 9.25 17.75
N TYR A 418 5.70 8.11 18.42
CA TYR A 418 6.69 7.05 18.40
C TYR A 418 6.44 6.13 17.20
N THR A 419 7.49 5.86 16.43
CA THR A 419 7.41 5.07 15.20
C THR A 419 8.36 3.89 15.29
N LEU A 420 7.94 2.72 14.79
CA LEU A 420 8.82 1.59 14.50
C LEU A 420 8.87 1.42 12.98
N ASP A 421 10.08 1.47 12.41
CA ASP A 421 10.29 1.17 11.00
C ASP A 421 10.62 -0.32 10.80
N GLN A 422 10.36 -0.80 9.58
CA GLN A 422 10.64 -2.17 9.16
C GLN A 422 12.07 -2.36 8.64
N GLY A 423 12.86 -1.28 8.55
CA GLY A 423 14.25 -1.26 8.07
C GLY A 423 15.31 -1.58 9.14
N ASP A 424 16.50 -1.01 8.97
CA ASP A 424 17.72 -1.36 9.73
C ASP A 424 17.59 -1.07 11.24
N ASP A 425 16.85 -0.03 11.61
CA ASP A 425 16.70 0.41 13.01
C ASP A 425 15.72 -0.46 13.82
N TYR A 426 15.01 -1.41 13.18
CA TYR A 426 14.00 -2.25 13.84
C TYR A 426 14.56 -3.00 15.06
N GLN A 427 15.83 -3.42 15.02
CA GLN A 427 16.53 -4.07 16.14
C GLN A 427 16.74 -3.13 17.32
N GLU A 428 17.24 -1.93 17.05
CA GLU A 428 17.51 -0.95 18.08
C GLU A 428 16.20 -0.43 18.69
N ASP A 429 15.23 -0.06 17.87
CA ASP A 429 14.01 0.58 18.35
C ASP A 429 13.16 -0.33 19.23
N THR A 430 13.05 -1.60 18.86
CA THR A 430 12.33 -2.58 19.68
C THR A 430 13.10 -2.96 20.95
N SER A 431 14.43 -2.84 20.99
CA SER A 431 15.20 -3.05 22.20
C SER A 431 14.94 -1.95 23.25
N LYS A 432 14.66 -0.72 22.80
CA LYS A 432 14.25 0.41 23.66
C LYS A 432 12.89 0.17 24.33
N LEU A 433 12.06 -0.73 23.79
CA LEU A 433 10.78 -1.15 24.38
C LEU A 433 10.93 -2.30 25.39
N GLY A 434 12.16 -2.76 25.63
CA GLY A 434 12.50 -3.81 26.59
C GLY A 434 13.02 -5.09 25.95
N THR A 435 13.87 -5.81 26.69
CA THR A 435 14.57 -7.00 26.20
C THR A 435 13.63 -8.17 25.90
N SER A 436 12.49 -8.24 26.58
CA SER A 436 11.50 -9.31 26.40
C SER A 436 10.35 -8.94 25.46
N PHE A 437 10.22 -7.65 25.09
CA PHE A 437 9.09 -7.09 24.33
C PHE A 437 8.77 -7.90 23.08
N ARG A 438 9.76 -8.17 22.23
CA ARG A 438 9.57 -8.91 20.97
C ARG A 438 9.06 -10.32 21.17
N LYS A 439 9.63 -11.05 22.15
CA LYS A 439 9.26 -12.43 22.45
C LYS A 439 7.83 -12.48 22.97
N LEU A 440 7.49 -11.60 23.92
CA LEU A 440 6.14 -11.52 24.48
C LEU A 440 5.10 -11.12 23.44
N THR A 441 5.41 -10.11 22.63
CA THR A 441 4.56 -9.65 21.52
C THR A 441 4.29 -10.78 20.53
N TRP A 442 5.35 -11.46 20.05
CA TRP A 442 5.21 -12.58 19.11
C TRP A 442 4.37 -13.73 19.68
N ASN A 443 4.62 -14.11 20.94
CA ASN A 443 3.86 -15.16 21.61
C ASN A 443 2.37 -14.80 21.73
N GLY A 444 2.08 -13.54 22.06
CA GLY A 444 0.72 -13.02 22.12
C GLY A 444 0.03 -13.03 20.76
N PHE A 445 0.73 -12.59 19.70
CA PHE A 445 0.19 -12.59 18.33
C PHE A 445 -0.18 -14.00 17.88
N VAL A 446 0.71 -14.98 18.09
CA VAL A 446 0.43 -16.38 17.77
C VAL A 446 -0.79 -16.89 18.55
N LEU A 447 -0.92 -16.58 19.84
CA LEU A 447 -2.09 -17.01 20.62
C LEU A 447 -3.38 -16.39 20.06
N VAL A 448 -3.40 -15.09 19.80
CA VAL A 448 -4.57 -14.39 19.23
C VAL A 448 -4.94 -14.97 17.87
N ASP A 449 -3.98 -15.16 16.97
CA ASP A 449 -4.20 -15.73 15.65
C ASP A 449 -4.87 -17.12 15.74
N PHE A 450 -4.42 -17.99 16.65
CA PHE A 450 -5.04 -19.31 16.85
C PHE A 450 -6.42 -19.24 17.51
N MET A 451 -6.64 -18.30 18.44
CA MET A 451 -7.96 -18.07 19.04
C MET A 451 -8.96 -17.53 18.01
N GLN A 452 -8.54 -16.64 17.11
CA GLN A 452 -9.38 -16.13 16.02
C GLN A 452 -9.72 -17.23 15.01
N LYS A 453 -8.79 -18.15 14.71
CA LYS A 453 -9.10 -19.33 13.90
C LYS A 453 -10.15 -20.22 14.55
N LEU A 454 -10.05 -20.48 15.85
CA LEU A 454 -11.07 -21.24 16.58
C LEU A 454 -12.42 -20.53 16.59
N LEU A 455 -12.40 -19.21 16.80
CA LEU A 455 -13.60 -18.36 16.73
C LEU A 455 -14.32 -18.56 15.39
N HIS A 456 -13.61 -18.43 14.27
CA HIS A 456 -14.20 -18.58 12.92
C HIS A 456 -14.53 -20.03 12.55
N GLU A 457 -13.92 -21.02 13.20
CA GLU A 457 -14.23 -22.44 12.97
C GLU A 457 -15.48 -22.89 13.75
N ILE A 458 -15.72 -22.32 14.93
CA ILE A 458 -16.76 -22.76 15.88
C ILE A 458 -18.01 -21.91 15.78
N ARG A 459 -17.88 -20.58 15.78
CA ARG A 459 -19.01 -19.63 15.81
C ARG A 459 -20.04 -19.85 14.69
N PRO A 460 -19.66 -20.17 13.44
CA PRO A 460 -20.66 -20.46 12.42
C PRO A 460 -21.59 -21.62 12.80
N TYR A 461 -21.09 -22.60 13.57
CA TYR A 461 -21.82 -23.81 13.95
C TYR A 461 -22.35 -23.79 15.38
N GLU A 462 -22.17 -22.70 16.14
CA GLU A 462 -22.59 -22.64 17.54
C GLU A 462 -24.12 -22.75 17.67
N ILE A 463 -24.55 -23.57 18.64
CA ILE A 463 -25.97 -23.75 18.99
C ILE A 463 -26.46 -22.55 19.80
N HIS A 464 -25.70 -22.13 20.81
CA HIS A 464 -26.01 -20.97 21.65
C HIS A 464 -25.32 -19.72 21.11
N LYS A 465 -26.09 -18.84 20.44
CA LYS A 465 -25.54 -17.65 19.78
C LYS A 465 -24.80 -16.73 20.76
N GLY A 466 -23.58 -16.36 20.40
CA GLY A 466 -22.71 -15.47 21.16
C GLY A 466 -21.85 -16.16 22.23
N GLU A 467 -22.03 -17.46 22.48
CA GLU A 467 -21.20 -18.20 23.44
C GLU A 467 -19.71 -18.16 23.04
N THR A 468 -19.43 -18.34 21.74
CA THR A 468 -18.06 -18.32 21.22
C THR A 468 -17.38 -16.96 21.41
N ASP A 469 -18.14 -15.86 21.28
CA ASP A 469 -17.62 -14.50 21.48
C ASP A 469 -17.28 -14.21 22.94
N VAL A 470 -18.08 -14.72 23.88
CA VAL A 470 -17.82 -14.60 25.31
C VAL A 470 -16.54 -15.35 25.67
N VAL A 471 -16.40 -16.60 25.22
CA VAL A 471 -15.18 -17.40 25.44
C VAL A 471 -13.96 -16.70 24.85
N TYR A 472 -14.05 -16.21 23.61
CA TYR A 472 -12.96 -15.48 22.97
C TYR A 472 -12.53 -14.25 23.79
N LYS A 473 -13.47 -13.36 24.16
CA LYS A 473 -13.19 -12.13 24.92
C LYS A 473 -12.60 -12.42 26.30
N GLN A 474 -13.08 -13.46 26.98
CA GLN A 474 -12.54 -13.89 28.27
C GLN A 474 -11.09 -14.35 28.16
N HIS A 475 -10.78 -15.17 27.16
CA HIS A 475 -9.42 -15.68 26.96
C HIS A 475 -8.45 -14.63 26.39
N LEU A 476 -8.94 -13.66 25.63
CA LEU A 476 -8.16 -12.49 25.22
C LEU A 476 -7.70 -11.67 26.45
N ARG A 477 -8.61 -11.40 27.40
CA ARG A 477 -8.24 -10.72 28.67
C ARG A 477 -7.24 -11.51 29.50
N LYS A 478 -7.42 -12.84 29.59
CA LYS A 478 -6.45 -13.73 30.25
C LYS A 478 -5.08 -13.69 29.58
N ALA A 479 -5.03 -13.61 28.25
CA ALA A 479 -3.79 -13.49 27.50
C ALA A 479 -3.08 -12.15 27.75
N VAL A 480 -3.81 -11.03 27.73
CA VAL A 480 -3.29 -9.70 28.11
C VAL A 480 -2.67 -9.76 29.51
N HIS A 481 -3.44 -10.25 30.48
CA HIS A 481 -3.00 -10.36 31.87
C HIS A 481 -1.78 -11.28 32.03
N ALA A 482 -1.74 -12.39 31.30
CA ALA A 482 -0.62 -13.33 31.35
C ALA A 482 0.68 -12.73 30.79
N ILE A 483 0.60 -11.96 29.69
CA ILE A 483 1.76 -11.28 29.14
C ILE A 483 2.27 -10.20 30.11
N GLU A 484 1.36 -9.38 30.64
CA GLU A 484 1.71 -8.24 31.49
C GLU A 484 2.37 -8.65 32.81
N TYR A 485 1.84 -9.67 33.48
CA TYR A 485 2.31 -10.12 34.80
C TYR A 485 3.19 -11.37 34.75
N GLY A 486 3.53 -11.87 33.56
CA GLY A 486 4.45 -12.99 33.38
C GLY A 486 3.88 -14.37 33.73
N TYR A 487 2.56 -14.56 33.65
CA TYR A 487 1.93 -15.88 33.81
C TYR A 487 2.16 -16.79 32.58
N ASP A 488 1.95 -18.11 32.76
CA ASP A 488 2.19 -19.08 31.70
C ASP A 488 1.17 -18.97 30.55
N LEU A 489 1.58 -18.31 29.47
CA LEU A 489 0.77 -18.18 28.26
C LEU A 489 0.44 -19.53 27.62
N LEU A 490 1.28 -20.56 27.80
CA LEU A 490 0.98 -21.90 27.30
C LEU A 490 -0.21 -22.52 28.05
N GLN A 491 -0.36 -22.22 29.34
CA GLN A 491 -1.53 -22.64 30.10
C GLN A 491 -2.79 -21.92 29.62
N VAL A 492 -2.71 -20.60 29.39
CA VAL A 492 -3.82 -19.83 28.80
C VAL A 492 -4.24 -20.40 27.44
N ALA A 493 -3.27 -20.82 26.61
CA ALA A 493 -3.54 -21.46 25.33
C ALA A 493 -4.29 -22.81 25.45
N LYS A 494 -3.91 -23.65 26.43
CA LYS A 494 -4.63 -24.90 26.71
C LYS A 494 -6.04 -24.63 27.24
N ASP A 495 -6.17 -23.70 28.18
CA ASP A 495 -7.45 -23.35 28.77
C ASP A 495 -8.39 -22.78 27.70
N ALA A 496 -7.88 -21.94 26.79
CA ALA A 496 -8.63 -21.41 25.65
C ALA A 496 -9.13 -22.55 24.77
N ARG A 497 -8.23 -23.43 24.31
CA ARG A 497 -8.59 -24.62 23.51
C ARG A 497 -9.69 -25.44 24.20
N ASP A 498 -9.54 -25.71 25.49
CA ASP A 498 -10.51 -26.54 26.22
C ASP A 498 -11.85 -25.84 26.41
N ALA A 499 -11.87 -24.52 26.57
CA ALA A 499 -13.09 -23.73 26.61
C ALA A 499 -13.80 -23.74 25.24
N PHE A 500 -13.08 -23.50 24.15
CA PHE A 500 -13.62 -23.56 22.79
C PHE A 500 -14.20 -24.94 22.45
N HIS A 501 -13.56 -26.03 22.89
CA HIS A 501 -14.05 -27.39 22.68
C HIS A 501 -15.36 -27.73 23.41
N ARG A 502 -15.68 -27.03 24.49
CA ARG A 502 -16.92 -27.28 25.26
C ARG A 502 -18.14 -26.64 24.63
N ILE A 503 -17.95 -25.71 23.69
CA ILE A 503 -19.05 -25.02 23.02
C ILE A 503 -19.83 -26.03 22.20
N ALA A 504 -21.14 -26.07 22.40
CA ALA A 504 -22.02 -26.95 21.67
C ALA A 504 -22.17 -26.47 20.22
N VAL A 505 -21.87 -27.35 19.26
CA VAL A 505 -21.91 -27.06 17.83
C VAL A 505 -22.77 -28.05 17.07
N ASP A 506 -23.51 -27.57 16.08
CA ASP A 506 -24.20 -28.40 15.09
C ASP A 506 -23.46 -28.35 13.76
N LYS A 507 -22.80 -29.46 13.40
CA LYS A 507 -22.08 -29.63 12.12
C LYS A 507 -22.81 -30.57 11.16
N SER A 508 -24.11 -30.81 11.36
CA SER A 508 -24.92 -31.68 10.50
C SER A 508 -24.99 -31.18 9.05
N VAL A 509 -25.01 -29.86 8.86
CA VAL A 509 -25.01 -29.21 7.54
C VAL A 509 -23.63 -28.58 7.29
N ARG A 510 -22.97 -28.99 6.20
CA ARG A 510 -21.73 -28.36 5.76
C ARG A 510 -22.01 -26.95 5.26
N LYS A 511 -21.19 -25.98 5.69
CA LYS A 511 -21.24 -24.59 5.23
C LYS A 511 -20.20 -24.33 4.13
N PRO A 512 -20.50 -23.49 3.12
CA PRO A 512 -19.53 -23.12 2.09
C PRO A 512 -18.33 -22.42 2.72
N LEU A 513 -17.13 -22.84 2.30
CA LEU A 513 -15.87 -22.36 2.83
C LEU A 513 -15.36 -21.17 2.01
N ILE A 514 -15.29 -20.00 2.64
CA ILE A 514 -14.96 -18.72 2.01
C ILE A 514 -13.61 -18.23 2.48
N GLY A 515 -12.72 -17.96 1.53
CA GLY A 515 -11.38 -17.43 1.80
C GLY A 515 -11.38 -15.91 1.68
N ILE A 516 -10.87 -15.21 2.70
CA ILE A 516 -10.75 -13.75 2.66
C ILE A 516 -9.30 -13.39 2.33
N ILE A 517 -9.09 -12.62 1.28
CA ILE A 517 -7.81 -12.00 0.93
C ILE A 517 -7.95 -10.47 0.94
N GLY A 518 -6.83 -9.76 0.81
CA GLY A 518 -6.84 -8.30 0.68
C GLY A 518 -5.92 -7.59 1.66
N GLU A 519 -6.23 -6.32 1.94
CA GLU A 519 -5.34 -5.43 2.69
C GLU A 519 -5.32 -5.77 4.19
N THR A 520 -4.13 -5.79 4.79
CA THR A 520 -3.92 -6.31 6.15
C THR A 520 -4.69 -5.54 7.24
N TYR A 521 -4.79 -4.21 7.19
CA TYR A 521 -5.58 -3.46 8.18
C TYR A 521 -7.08 -3.77 8.04
N VAL A 522 -7.61 -3.73 6.81
CA VAL A 522 -9.04 -4.00 6.56
C VAL A 522 -9.41 -5.43 6.93
N ARG A 523 -8.50 -6.40 6.78
CA ARG A 523 -8.69 -7.77 7.29
C ARG A 523 -8.73 -7.85 8.81
N GLY A 524 -7.94 -7.03 9.51
CA GLY A 524 -7.77 -7.10 10.95
C GLY A 524 -8.79 -6.31 11.78
N ASN A 525 -9.38 -5.26 11.21
CA ASN A 525 -10.31 -4.37 11.91
C ASN A 525 -11.75 -4.60 11.42
N GLU A 526 -12.59 -5.22 12.26
CA GLU A 526 -13.97 -5.59 11.88
C GLU A 526 -14.83 -4.37 11.51
N PHE A 527 -14.67 -3.22 12.18
CA PHE A 527 -15.39 -2.00 11.82
C PHE A 527 -15.04 -1.53 10.41
N SER A 528 -13.77 -1.62 10.03
CA SER A 528 -13.30 -1.16 8.72
C SER A 528 -13.78 -2.01 7.52
N ASN A 529 -14.35 -3.19 7.77
CA ASN A 529 -14.84 -4.10 6.74
C ASN A 529 -16.34 -4.41 6.90
N ASN A 530 -17.07 -3.54 7.61
CA ASN A 530 -18.50 -3.69 7.89
C ASN A 530 -18.86 -5.06 8.51
N PHE A 531 -17.94 -5.61 9.33
CA PHE A 531 -18.07 -6.91 9.99
C PHE A 531 -18.29 -8.07 9.00
N ILE A 532 -17.54 -8.10 7.89
CA ILE A 532 -17.75 -9.03 6.76
C ILE A 532 -17.83 -10.50 7.18
N VAL A 533 -17.03 -10.94 8.16
CA VAL A 533 -17.07 -12.33 8.66
C VAL A 533 -18.43 -12.65 9.27
N ARG A 534 -18.99 -11.73 10.06
CA ARG A 534 -20.31 -11.88 10.68
C ARG A 534 -21.40 -11.99 9.63
N ARG A 535 -21.31 -11.17 8.57
CA ARG A 535 -22.25 -11.21 7.45
C ARG A 535 -22.19 -12.54 6.70
N ILE A 536 -20.99 -13.05 6.42
CA ILE A 536 -20.80 -14.38 5.83
C ILE A 536 -21.44 -15.48 6.70
N GLU A 537 -21.19 -15.44 8.00
CA GLU A 537 -21.73 -16.42 8.95
C GLU A 537 -23.26 -16.37 9.06
N LYS A 538 -23.84 -15.16 9.07
CA LYS A 538 -25.28 -14.94 9.09
C LYS A 538 -25.96 -15.53 7.85
N LEU A 539 -25.29 -15.46 6.70
CA LEU A 539 -25.75 -16.02 5.43
C LEU A 539 -25.36 -17.49 5.24
N GLY A 540 -24.89 -18.17 6.30
CA GLY A 540 -24.65 -19.60 6.30
C GLY A 540 -23.27 -20.04 5.81
N GLY A 541 -22.32 -19.13 5.58
CA GLY A 541 -20.94 -19.45 5.21
C GLY A 541 -19.99 -19.63 6.40
N LYS A 542 -18.79 -20.16 6.12
CA LYS A 542 -17.64 -20.16 7.04
C LYS A 542 -16.49 -19.40 6.42
N ALA A 543 -15.98 -18.38 7.09
CA ALA A 543 -14.86 -17.57 6.59
C ALA A 543 -13.51 -18.01 7.16
N VAL A 544 -12.45 -17.89 6.37
CA VAL A 544 -11.05 -18.03 6.79
C VAL A 544 -10.29 -16.77 6.40
N ILE A 545 -9.69 -16.12 7.39
CA ILE A 545 -8.84 -14.93 7.21
C ILE A 545 -7.39 -15.34 7.50
N PRO A 546 -6.42 -14.86 6.71
CA PRO A 546 -5.02 -15.06 7.05
C PRO A 546 -4.65 -14.39 8.38
N PRO A 547 -3.83 -15.05 9.21
CA PRO A 547 -3.45 -14.55 10.53
C PRO A 547 -2.57 -13.29 10.43
N PHE A 548 -2.56 -12.44 11.46
CA PHE A 548 -1.70 -11.26 11.50
C PHE A 548 -0.21 -11.64 11.49
N GLY A 549 0.14 -12.79 12.09
CA GLY A 549 1.48 -13.36 12.01
C GLY A 549 1.98 -13.62 10.58
N GLU A 550 1.11 -13.75 9.56
CA GLU A 550 1.49 -13.79 8.15
C GLU A 550 2.30 -12.54 7.76
N TRP A 551 1.77 -11.36 8.10
CA TRP A 551 2.37 -10.08 7.76
C TRP A 551 3.72 -9.88 8.48
N ILE A 552 3.80 -10.23 9.77
CA ILE A 552 5.03 -10.15 10.54
C ILE A 552 6.13 -11.06 9.96
N ASN A 553 5.76 -12.30 9.61
CA ASN A 553 6.68 -13.24 8.96
C ASN A 553 7.11 -12.76 7.58
N TYR A 554 6.23 -12.08 6.84
CA TYR A 554 6.53 -11.49 5.55
C TYR A 554 7.53 -10.34 5.66
N ILE A 555 7.34 -9.41 6.61
CA ILE A 555 8.30 -8.34 6.87
C ILE A 555 9.68 -8.92 7.19
N ALA A 556 9.74 -9.93 8.08
CA ALA A 556 10.99 -10.61 8.40
C ALA A 556 11.62 -11.29 7.17
N HIS A 557 10.81 -11.81 6.24
CA HIS A 557 11.31 -12.34 4.97
C HIS A 557 11.90 -11.25 4.07
N CYS A 558 11.21 -10.12 3.91
CA CYS A 558 11.69 -8.97 3.13
C CYS A 558 13.03 -8.46 3.67
N ARG A 559 13.15 -8.26 5.00
CA ARG A 559 14.42 -7.85 5.62
C ARG A 559 15.56 -8.81 5.32
N ARG A 560 15.32 -10.12 5.39
CA ARG A 560 16.35 -11.13 5.06
C ARG A 560 16.80 -11.03 3.60
N GLU A 561 15.89 -10.81 2.66
CA GLU A 561 16.25 -10.63 1.25
C GLU A 561 17.01 -9.31 1.02
N ASP A 562 16.67 -8.26 1.77
CA ASP A 562 17.41 -6.99 1.76
C ASP A 562 18.84 -7.17 2.30
N CYS A 563 19.02 -7.80 3.47
CA CYS A 563 20.36 -8.08 4.02
C CYS A 563 21.22 -8.93 3.08
N LYS A 564 20.63 -9.92 2.40
CA LYS A 564 21.34 -10.71 1.38
C LYS A 564 21.79 -9.86 0.20
N ARG A 565 20.92 -9.00 -0.31
CA ARG A 565 21.23 -8.09 -1.43
C ARG A 565 22.39 -7.16 -1.06
N GLU A 566 22.31 -6.57 0.13
CA GLU A 566 23.31 -5.62 0.65
C GLU A 566 24.58 -6.30 1.14
N ARG A 567 24.63 -7.64 1.15
CA ARG A 567 25.75 -8.46 1.64
C ARG A 567 26.07 -8.18 3.12
N ASN A 568 25.06 -7.82 3.91
CA ASN A 568 25.19 -7.59 5.33
C ASN A 568 25.04 -8.93 6.09
N ILE A 569 26.17 -9.64 6.25
CA ILE A 569 26.20 -11.00 6.81
C ILE A 569 25.82 -11.03 8.29
N SER A 570 26.23 -10.00 9.06
CA SER A 570 25.93 -9.92 10.49
C SER A 570 24.43 -9.76 10.74
N ALA A 571 23.79 -8.77 10.08
CA ALA A 571 22.36 -8.56 10.16
C ALA A 571 21.57 -9.78 9.65
N TYR A 572 22.02 -10.38 8.54
CA TYR A 572 21.42 -11.60 8.01
C TYR A 572 21.43 -12.76 9.02
N THR A 573 22.56 -12.97 9.71
CA THR A 573 22.69 -14.03 10.72
C THR A 573 21.77 -13.81 11.90
N ILE A 574 21.63 -12.55 12.36
CA ILE A 574 20.70 -12.17 13.43
C ILE A 574 19.25 -12.47 13.03
N GLU A 575 18.84 -12.12 11.80
CA GLU A 575 17.48 -12.39 11.32
C GLU A 575 17.19 -13.90 11.17
N ILE A 576 18.20 -14.72 10.85
CA ILE A 576 18.07 -16.19 10.81
C ILE A 576 17.90 -16.76 12.23
N ILE A 577 18.71 -16.33 13.20
CA ILE A 577 18.56 -16.76 14.60
C ILE A 577 17.18 -16.34 15.12
N THR A 578 16.76 -15.11 14.80
CA THR A 578 15.44 -14.58 15.14
C THR A 578 14.33 -15.44 14.54
N GLU A 579 14.44 -15.87 13.28
CA GLU A 579 13.49 -16.77 12.63
C GLU A 579 13.40 -18.13 13.36
N ILE A 580 14.53 -18.71 13.76
CA ILE A 580 14.57 -19.99 14.48
C ILE A 580 13.83 -19.86 15.82
N ILE A 581 14.12 -18.80 16.57
CA ILE A 581 13.48 -18.53 17.88
C ILE A 581 11.98 -18.28 17.70
N GLN A 582 11.58 -17.47 16.72
CA GLN A 582 10.17 -17.19 16.42
C GLN A 582 9.41 -18.46 16.05
N ARG A 583 9.97 -19.33 15.19
CA ARG A 583 9.36 -20.61 14.81
C ARG A 583 9.24 -21.57 15.99
N TYR A 584 10.26 -21.63 16.85
CA TYR A 584 10.21 -22.45 18.06
C TYR A 584 9.09 -21.98 19.00
N ASN A 585 9.01 -20.67 19.25
CA ASN A 585 7.97 -20.06 20.06
C ASN A 585 6.57 -20.26 19.46
N GLU A 586 6.44 -20.06 18.15
CA GLU A 586 5.20 -20.31 17.40
C GLU A 586 4.77 -21.77 17.56
N TYR A 587 5.68 -22.72 17.38
CA TYR A 587 5.40 -24.14 17.59
C TYR A 587 4.96 -24.42 19.03
N LYS A 588 5.65 -23.88 20.03
CA LYS A 588 5.33 -24.07 21.45
C LYS A 588 3.91 -23.59 21.78
N ILE A 589 3.56 -22.37 21.36
CA ILE A 589 2.25 -21.75 21.63
C ILE A 589 1.14 -22.37 20.77
N SER A 590 1.43 -22.78 19.52
CA SER A 590 0.45 -23.40 18.63
C SER A 590 0.17 -24.88 18.90
N ARG A 591 1.07 -25.58 19.62
CA ARG A 591 0.94 -27.03 19.87
C ARG A 591 -0.39 -27.45 20.50
N PRO A 592 -0.98 -26.75 21.49
CA PRO A 592 -2.28 -27.10 22.05
C PRO A 592 -3.38 -27.13 20.98
N PHE A 593 -3.36 -26.17 20.05
CA PHE A 593 -4.35 -26.01 18.99
C PHE A 593 -4.14 -26.97 17.81
N LYS A 594 -2.91 -27.43 17.54
CA LYS A 594 -2.62 -28.39 16.47
C LYS A 594 -3.04 -29.83 16.78
N LYS A 595 -3.22 -30.17 18.07
CA LYS A 595 -3.70 -31.49 18.52
C LYS A 595 -5.22 -31.52 18.73
N CYS A 596 -5.90 -30.48 18.26
CA CYS A 596 -7.33 -30.26 18.37
C CYS A 596 -8.07 -31.10 17.31
N SER A 597 -9.29 -31.56 17.61
CA SER A 597 -10.11 -32.34 16.66
C SER A 597 -10.70 -31.47 15.54
N THR A 598 -10.62 -30.14 15.65
CA THR A 598 -10.96 -29.22 14.55
C THR A 598 -9.79 -29.14 13.56
N ASN A 599 -10.05 -29.52 12.31
CA ASN A 599 -9.13 -29.32 11.19
C ASN A 599 -8.99 -27.83 10.86
N LEU A 600 -8.20 -27.12 11.67
CA LEU A 600 -7.85 -25.73 11.41
C LEU A 600 -7.06 -25.63 10.12
N PHE A 601 -7.38 -24.61 9.32
CA PHE A 601 -6.64 -24.30 8.11
C PHE A 601 -5.15 -24.07 8.42
N LYS A 602 -4.29 -24.73 7.62
CA LYS A 602 -2.85 -24.73 7.81
C LYS A 602 -2.18 -23.93 6.71
N GLU A 603 -1.57 -22.81 7.10
CA GLU A 603 -0.93 -21.91 6.15
C GLU A 603 0.41 -22.44 5.66
N SER A 604 0.68 -22.21 4.37
CA SER A 604 2.02 -22.32 3.80
C SER A 604 2.98 -21.32 4.45
N SER A 605 4.27 -21.70 4.50
CA SER A 605 5.33 -20.74 4.80
C SER A 605 5.34 -19.59 3.79
N ILE A 606 5.76 -18.40 4.23
CA ILE A 606 5.83 -17.20 3.37
C ILE A 606 6.57 -17.46 2.05
N LYS A 607 7.68 -18.20 2.06
CA LYS A 607 8.42 -18.55 0.84
C LYS A 607 7.55 -19.32 -0.16
N LYS A 608 6.79 -20.31 0.32
CA LYS A 608 5.88 -21.10 -0.52
C LYS A 608 4.69 -20.27 -0.98
N LEU A 609 4.18 -19.39 -0.11
CA LEU A 609 3.08 -18.48 -0.44
C LEU A 609 3.47 -17.51 -1.57
N ILE A 610 4.64 -16.91 -1.50
CA ILE A 610 5.19 -16.03 -2.56
C ILE A 610 5.33 -16.79 -3.89
N LEU A 611 5.86 -18.02 -3.85
CA LEU A 611 6.00 -18.85 -5.05
C LEU A 611 4.65 -19.15 -5.72
N LYS A 612 3.60 -19.40 -4.93
CA LYS A 612 2.23 -19.59 -5.42
C LYS A 612 1.65 -18.33 -6.08
N GLY A 613 1.95 -17.14 -5.54
CA GLY A 613 1.45 -15.86 -6.06
C GLY A 613 2.18 -15.34 -7.30
N ARG A 614 3.43 -15.79 -7.51
CA ARG A 614 4.34 -15.30 -8.57
C ARG A 614 3.80 -15.35 -10.00
N PRO A 615 2.99 -16.34 -10.44
CA PRO A 615 2.40 -16.35 -11.78
C PRO A 615 1.50 -15.14 -12.06
N TYR A 616 0.94 -14.54 -11.01
CA TYR A 616 0.01 -13.42 -11.08
C TYR A 616 0.70 -12.09 -10.82
N ILE A 617 1.50 -12.00 -9.76
CA ILE A 617 2.27 -10.80 -9.39
C ILE A 617 3.65 -11.22 -8.90
N HIS A 618 4.71 -10.69 -9.50
CA HIS A 618 6.07 -11.00 -9.09
C HIS A 618 6.41 -10.36 -7.73
N ASP A 619 7.23 -11.03 -6.95
CA ASP A 619 7.70 -10.62 -5.62
C ASP A 619 8.70 -9.44 -5.64
N SER A 620 8.92 -8.85 -6.81
CA SER A 620 9.65 -7.59 -6.95
C SER A 620 8.80 -6.42 -6.44
N TYR A 621 7.47 -6.56 -6.53
CA TYR A 621 6.53 -5.74 -5.80
C TYR A 621 6.46 -6.25 -4.35
N LYS A 622 6.89 -5.42 -3.40
CA LYS A 622 6.78 -5.73 -1.97
C LYS A 622 5.44 -5.22 -1.40
N GLY A 623 4.71 -6.08 -0.71
CA GLY A 623 3.44 -5.77 -0.04
C GLY A 623 2.41 -6.89 -0.14
N ASP A 624 1.16 -6.59 0.24
CA ASP A 624 0.02 -7.51 0.26
C ASP A 624 -0.31 -8.24 -1.05
N PRO A 625 -0.12 -7.70 -2.28
CA PRO A 625 -0.60 -8.33 -3.50
C PRO A 625 -0.03 -9.73 -3.76
N VAL A 626 1.28 -9.93 -3.58
CA VAL A 626 1.90 -11.26 -3.78
C VAL A 626 1.41 -12.27 -2.74
N LEU A 627 1.15 -11.82 -1.50
CA LEU A 627 0.58 -12.64 -0.44
C LEU A 627 -0.88 -12.99 -0.73
N SER A 628 -1.67 -12.01 -1.16
CA SER A 628 -3.08 -12.17 -1.51
C SER A 628 -3.26 -13.17 -2.65
N MET A 629 -2.47 -13.05 -3.72
CA MET A 629 -2.53 -14.01 -4.84
C MET A 629 -2.01 -15.40 -4.44
N GLY A 630 -0.93 -15.47 -3.64
CA GLY A 630 -0.44 -16.74 -3.10
C GLY A 630 -1.49 -17.45 -2.23
N ARG A 631 -2.23 -16.67 -1.44
CA ARG A 631 -3.29 -17.17 -0.57
C ARG A 631 -4.52 -17.60 -1.37
N ALA A 632 -4.88 -16.86 -2.41
CA ALA A 632 -5.95 -17.24 -3.33
C ALA A 632 -5.68 -18.61 -3.96
N VAL A 633 -4.45 -18.85 -4.44
CA VAL A 633 -4.02 -20.16 -4.97
C VAL A 633 -4.07 -21.26 -3.91
N GLU A 634 -3.68 -20.97 -2.67
CA GLU A 634 -3.78 -21.94 -1.58
C GLU A 634 -5.23 -22.29 -1.22
N TYR A 635 -6.15 -21.33 -1.27
CA TYR A 635 -7.56 -21.61 -1.10
C TYR A 635 -8.12 -22.54 -2.18
N ILE A 636 -7.63 -22.43 -3.43
CA ILE A 636 -7.97 -23.40 -4.49
C ILE A 636 -7.49 -24.80 -4.14
N GLU A 637 -6.21 -24.94 -3.77
CA GLU A 637 -5.61 -26.23 -3.42
C GLU A 637 -6.32 -26.90 -2.23
N GLU A 638 -6.85 -26.11 -1.31
CA GLU A 638 -7.57 -26.56 -0.11
C GLU A 638 -9.10 -26.62 -0.34
N ASN A 639 -9.54 -26.63 -1.60
CA ASN A 639 -10.92 -26.85 -2.05
C ASN A 639 -11.97 -25.84 -1.56
N PHE A 640 -11.59 -24.58 -1.35
CA PHE A 640 -12.52 -23.52 -0.97
C PHE A 640 -13.61 -23.31 -2.02
N ASP A 641 -14.76 -22.80 -1.57
CA ASP A 641 -15.99 -22.67 -2.35
C ASP A 641 -16.15 -21.25 -2.92
N GLY A 642 -15.47 -20.26 -2.35
CA GLY A 642 -15.37 -18.91 -2.91
C GLY A 642 -14.28 -18.09 -2.23
N ILE A 643 -13.92 -16.96 -2.86
CA ILE A 643 -12.93 -16.01 -2.34
C ILE A 643 -13.52 -14.61 -2.30
N ILE A 644 -13.31 -13.88 -1.21
CA ILE A 644 -13.65 -12.46 -1.11
C ILE A 644 -12.35 -11.66 -0.96
N ASN A 645 -12.13 -10.70 -1.85
CA ASN A 645 -11.05 -9.72 -1.71
C ASN A 645 -11.61 -8.44 -1.08
N ILE A 646 -11.08 -8.06 0.08
CA ILE A 646 -11.49 -6.85 0.81
C ILE A 646 -10.37 -5.81 0.80
N ILE A 647 -10.69 -4.61 0.31
CA ILE A 647 -9.70 -3.53 0.19
C ILE A 647 -10.30 -2.20 0.65
N PRO A 648 -9.48 -1.26 1.13
CA PRO A 648 -9.97 0.09 1.34
C PRO A 648 -10.12 0.82 0.02
N PHE A 649 -11.02 1.80 -0.02
CA PHE A 649 -11.19 2.67 -1.18
C PHE A 649 -9.87 3.36 -1.55
N HIS A 650 -9.60 3.43 -2.86
CA HIS A 650 -8.33 3.90 -3.44
C HIS A 650 -7.06 3.12 -3.03
N CYS A 651 -7.16 1.90 -2.50
CA CYS A 651 -5.99 1.08 -2.18
C CYS A 651 -5.26 0.60 -3.45
N MET A 652 -4.11 1.21 -3.81
CA MET A 652 -3.38 0.81 -5.03
C MET A 652 -2.94 -0.67 -5.04
N PRO A 653 -2.35 -1.23 -3.95
CA PRO A 653 -2.04 -2.65 -3.89
C PRO A 653 -3.31 -3.52 -4.02
N GLY A 654 -4.37 -3.16 -3.30
CA GLY A 654 -5.64 -3.89 -3.33
C GLY A 654 -6.32 -3.88 -4.69
N THR A 655 -6.35 -2.73 -5.37
CA THR A 655 -6.86 -2.60 -6.74
C THR A 655 -6.03 -3.43 -7.73
N THR A 656 -4.71 -3.52 -7.52
CA THR A 656 -3.86 -4.41 -8.34
C THR A 656 -4.29 -5.87 -8.20
N VAL A 657 -4.64 -6.32 -6.98
CA VAL A 657 -5.21 -7.65 -6.75
C VAL A 657 -6.56 -7.80 -7.46
N ASN A 658 -7.45 -6.81 -7.34
CA ASN A 658 -8.75 -6.82 -8.05
C ASN A 658 -8.59 -6.98 -9.57
N ALA A 659 -7.60 -6.31 -10.18
CA ALA A 659 -7.32 -6.42 -11.60
C ALA A 659 -6.83 -7.83 -11.98
N VAL A 660 -5.93 -8.41 -11.19
CA VAL A 660 -5.31 -9.71 -11.51
C VAL A 660 -6.21 -10.90 -11.15
N LEU A 661 -7.19 -10.71 -10.25
CA LEU A 661 -8.16 -11.75 -9.89
C LEU A 661 -8.97 -12.27 -11.07
N GLU A 662 -9.17 -11.48 -12.13
CA GLU A 662 -9.90 -11.94 -13.31
C GLU A 662 -9.15 -13.01 -14.08
N LYS A 663 -7.85 -12.80 -14.31
CA LYS A 663 -6.98 -13.83 -14.87
C LYS A 663 -6.97 -15.07 -13.96
N PHE A 664 -6.87 -14.88 -12.65
CA PHE A 664 -6.92 -15.98 -11.69
C PHE A 664 -8.23 -16.78 -11.78
N GLN A 665 -9.39 -16.13 -11.91
CA GLN A 665 -10.68 -16.82 -12.08
C GLN A 665 -10.71 -17.64 -13.38
N ARG A 666 -10.17 -17.10 -14.48
CA ARG A 666 -10.06 -17.84 -15.75
C ARG A 666 -9.15 -19.06 -15.62
N ASP A 667 -8.00 -18.91 -14.96
CA ASP A 667 -7.04 -19.99 -14.75
C ASP A 667 -7.56 -21.10 -13.81
N HIS A 668 -8.53 -20.80 -12.94
CA HIS A 668 -9.04 -21.71 -11.91
C HIS A 668 -10.53 -22.07 -12.03
N GLY A 669 -11.02 -22.22 -13.27
CA GLY A 669 -12.33 -22.79 -13.55
C GLY A 669 -13.49 -21.96 -13.01
N GLY A 670 -13.35 -20.63 -13.05
CA GLY A 670 -14.41 -19.69 -12.72
C GLY A 670 -14.84 -19.72 -11.25
N ILE A 671 -13.90 -19.94 -10.31
CA ILE A 671 -14.23 -19.84 -8.88
C ILE A 671 -14.95 -18.51 -8.58
N PRO A 672 -16.02 -18.52 -7.77
CA PRO A 672 -16.64 -17.28 -7.32
C PRO A 672 -15.61 -16.41 -6.60
N CYS A 673 -15.40 -15.19 -7.11
CA CYS A 673 -14.63 -14.15 -6.45
C CYS A 673 -15.49 -12.91 -6.28
N LEU A 674 -15.63 -12.42 -5.05
CA LEU A 674 -16.27 -11.15 -4.76
C LEU A 674 -15.21 -10.09 -4.41
N LYS A 675 -15.26 -8.95 -5.09
CA LYS A 675 -14.37 -7.80 -4.86
C LYS A 675 -15.15 -6.74 -4.06
N LEU A 676 -14.79 -6.51 -2.80
CA LEU A 676 -15.43 -5.50 -1.94
C LEU A 676 -14.44 -4.38 -1.59
N THR A 677 -14.95 -3.16 -1.62
CA THR A 677 -14.19 -1.94 -1.33
C THR A 677 -14.87 -1.18 -0.20
N PHE A 678 -14.10 -0.75 0.80
CA PHE A 678 -14.63 -0.09 2.00
C PHE A 678 -14.09 1.33 2.17
N ASP A 679 -14.97 2.29 2.44
CA ASP A 679 -14.65 3.70 2.72
C ASP A 679 -15.34 4.26 3.99
N GLY A 680 -16.10 3.40 4.68
CA GLY A 680 -16.90 3.73 5.86
C GLY A 680 -18.35 4.13 5.56
N GLN A 681 -18.80 4.08 4.31
CA GLN A 681 -20.22 4.12 3.95
C GLN A 681 -20.67 2.70 3.60
N GLU A 682 -21.75 2.23 4.20
CA GLU A 682 -22.37 0.97 3.79
C GLU A 682 -23.04 1.17 2.43
N GLU A 683 -22.54 0.49 1.39
CA GLU A 683 -23.21 0.51 0.08
C GLU A 683 -24.57 -0.18 0.20
N THR A 684 -25.62 0.42 -0.36
CA THR A 684 -27.00 -0.11 -0.27
C THR A 684 -27.14 -1.50 -0.90
N ASN A 685 -26.23 -1.86 -1.81
CA ASN A 685 -26.20 -3.15 -2.51
C ASN A 685 -25.14 -4.12 -1.97
N GLU A 686 -24.36 -3.75 -0.93
CA GLU A 686 -23.28 -4.60 -0.40
C GLU A 686 -23.82 -5.96 0.05
N GLU A 687 -24.90 -5.96 0.84
CA GLU A 687 -25.53 -7.17 1.37
C GLU A 687 -26.02 -8.08 0.24
N THR A 688 -26.73 -7.53 -0.76
CA THR A 688 -27.23 -8.28 -1.91
C THR A 688 -26.10 -8.92 -2.73
N ARG A 689 -24.95 -8.24 -2.85
CA ARG A 689 -23.76 -8.81 -3.53
C ARG A 689 -23.16 -9.96 -2.75
N ILE A 690 -23.12 -9.87 -1.41
CA ILE A 690 -22.64 -10.96 -0.54
C ILE A 690 -23.61 -12.15 -0.60
N GLU A 691 -24.92 -11.92 -0.57
CA GLU A 691 -25.96 -12.95 -0.72
C GLU A 691 -25.81 -13.70 -2.05
N ALA A 692 -25.71 -12.97 -3.16
CA ALA A 692 -25.54 -13.57 -4.49
C ALA A 692 -24.23 -14.37 -4.60
N PHE A 693 -23.14 -13.87 -4.01
CA PHE A 693 -21.87 -14.57 -3.96
C PHE A 693 -21.96 -15.87 -3.14
N LEU A 694 -22.58 -15.83 -1.96
CA LEU A 694 -22.71 -17.01 -1.11
C LEU A 694 -23.62 -18.06 -1.72
N HIS A 695 -24.66 -17.65 -2.43
CA HIS A 695 -25.46 -18.57 -3.22
C HIS A 695 -24.61 -19.31 -4.27
N GLN A 696 -23.75 -18.61 -5.03
CA GLN A 696 -22.84 -19.24 -5.99
C GLN A 696 -21.84 -20.18 -5.30
N ALA A 697 -21.29 -19.77 -4.15
CA ALA A 697 -20.38 -20.61 -3.38
C ALA A 697 -21.09 -21.87 -2.85
N HIS A 698 -22.36 -21.77 -2.44
CA HIS A 698 -23.18 -22.90 -2.01
C HIS A 698 -23.41 -23.89 -3.15
N GLN A 699 -23.83 -23.42 -4.34
CA GLN A 699 -24.03 -24.26 -5.52
C GLN A 699 -22.74 -25.01 -5.92
N ARG A 700 -21.60 -24.33 -5.85
CA ARG A 700 -20.29 -24.94 -6.09
C ARG A 700 -19.96 -26.01 -5.04
N MET A 701 -20.27 -25.75 -3.77
CA MET A 701 -20.08 -26.73 -2.70
C MET A 701 -20.94 -27.98 -2.92
N GLU A 702 -22.22 -27.82 -3.25
CA GLU A 702 -23.15 -28.93 -3.55
C GLU A 702 -22.68 -29.76 -4.75
N SER A 703 -22.33 -29.09 -5.86
CA SER A 703 -21.82 -29.76 -7.06
C SER A 703 -20.59 -30.63 -6.78
N LYS A 704 -19.69 -30.16 -5.90
CA LYS A 704 -18.52 -30.96 -5.46
C LYS A 704 -18.92 -32.16 -4.61
N LEU A 705 -19.89 -31.99 -3.70
CA LEU A 705 -20.38 -33.07 -2.83
C LEU A 705 -21.06 -34.17 -3.65
N GLU A 706 -21.88 -33.78 -4.65
CA GLU A 706 -22.51 -34.71 -5.58
C GLU A 706 -21.49 -35.48 -6.43
N ALA A 707 -20.45 -34.79 -6.92
CA ALA A 707 -19.37 -35.45 -7.66
C ALA A 707 -18.68 -36.53 -6.80
N VAL A 708 -18.33 -36.22 -5.54
CA VAL A 708 -17.71 -37.19 -4.62
C VAL A 708 -18.66 -38.34 -4.26
N GLY A 709 -19.95 -38.06 -4.04
CA GLY A 709 -20.96 -39.07 -3.75
C GLY A 709 -21.19 -40.04 -4.92
N ASN A 710 -21.15 -39.55 -6.16
CA ASN A 710 -21.25 -40.40 -7.35
C ASN A 710 -20.01 -41.29 -7.54
N TYR A 711 -18.80 -40.82 -7.21
CA TYR A 711 -17.60 -41.67 -7.25
C TYR A 711 -17.60 -42.78 -6.19
N ALA A 712 -18.29 -42.58 -5.06
CA ALA A 712 -18.41 -43.57 -3.99
C ALA A 712 -19.52 -44.61 -4.25
N ASN A 713 -20.47 -44.33 -5.15
CA ASN A 713 -21.54 -45.26 -5.53
C ASN A 713 -21.22 -46.07 -6.81
N VAL A 714 -20.15 -45.72 -7.54
CA VAL A 714 -19.73 -46.37 -8.79
C VAL A 714 -18.54 -47.31 -8.60
N ASN A 715 -17.88 -47.29 -7.44
CA ASN A 715 -16.90 -48.28 -6.99
C ASN A 715 -17.49 -49.14 -5.86
#